data_AF-A0A9E3RSG6-F1
#
_entry.id   AF-A0A9E3RSG6-F1
#
_cell.length_a   1.000
_cell.length_b   1.000
_cell.length_c   1.000
_cell.angle_alpha   90.00
_cell.angle_beta   90.00
_cell.angle_gamma   90.00
#
_symmetry.space_group_name_H-M   'P 1'
#
loop_
_entity.id
_entity.type
_entity.pdbx_description
1 polymer ?
#
loop_
_entity_poly.entity_id
_entity_poly.type
_entity_poly.pdbx_seq_one_letter_code
_entity_poly.pdbx_strand_id
1 'polypeptide(L)'
;MKHVRLLSLILVATAAAHAQSPFGWRVGPAAWSFKEFTFFEAVDKTAAVGMSYIEAFEGQRVRPDSDAVLNAELPDDMIQQIKAKLDESKVRMTSMYIHNIPTDEGVCKRTFEFARKLGLEFIVSEPAPEALDTIEKYCNEFGVNLAIHNHPEGSSRYWNPAEVLKVCEGRGPRIGACGDTGHWLRSGLKPAEAVRLLGKRLLSLHVKDLDKAALDAHDVPWGQGAGDIAGVLKAVYELRLTPGLFTVEYESDWLNNMPQIEACGAWFKEHVAALAASANREDPLYVGWATADITPEKPVSLAGQLNKRISTKVRDPLTSTALAIETRGPNGESEQAVLVSCDLVSVDKATAGAIREAVKSRAADIDTRKIVISATHTHTAPVLDGSVFKGLYDVVESDGAMKPEEYRAFFIDRVAGAIAEAWQNRAPASMNWALGSAAVGINRRAQYADGTAVMYGDTRRGDFMGFEGGADPAVQLLYFWRPDQTLTGVLINVPCPAQETEGLSEVSADFWHDVRQELHRRHDPNLFVLPQISAAGDVSPHTMFRKAAEEAMLARRGISRREEIARRIVNAVDDTLPTANKDAKSAIVLKHDLIELDLPEIQPPREPFYVTDSVHPIVCHVLRIGDAGMATNPFELFQDYGIRIQARSKPVLTFLVQLTDSNGGYLPTAKAIPGGGYSADKFIVSPEGAQLLVDTTVARLDYFWP
;
A
#
# COMPACT_ATOMS: atom_id res chain seq x y z
N MET A 1 55.83 -0.37 23.22
CA MET A 1 55.00 0.78 23.65
C MET A 1 54.13 1.15 22.46
N LYS A 2 52.91 0.64 22.41
CA LYS A 2 51.64 1.34 22.72
C LYS A 2 51.26 2.37 21.65
N HIS A 3 50.43 1.98 20.69
CA HIS A 3 49.32 2.81 20.22
C HIS A 3 48.08 1.93 20.04
N VAL A 4 47.20 2.04 21.03
CA VAL A 4 45.85 1.49 21.09
C VAL A 4 44.97 2.35 20.18
N ARG A 5 44.39 1.77 19.12
CA ARG A 5 43.23 2.37 18.45
C ARG A 5 41.98 1.89 19.18
N LEU A 6 41.29 2.84 19.79
CA LEU A 6 39.98 2.68 20.39
C LEU A 6 38.98 2.34 19.27
N LEU A 7 38.59 1.07 19.17
CA LEU A 7 37.39 0.68 18.42
C LEU A 7 36.22 0.90 19.37
N SER A 8 35.44 1.95 19.11
CA SER A 8 34.12 2.15 19.70
C SER A 8 33.22 1.01 19.22
N LEU A 9 33.13 -0.06 20.02
CA LEU A 9 32.09 -1.08 19.88
C LEU A 9 30.75 -0.36 20.14
N ILE A 10 30.04 -0.03 19.07
CA ILE A 10 28.60 0.21 19.16
C ILE A 10 28.01 -1.14 19.54
N LEU A 11 27.63 -1.27 20.81
CA LEU A 11 26.87 -2.40 21.32
C LEU A 11 25.50 -2.33 20.64
N VAL A 12 25.36 -3.00 19.50
CA VAL A 12 24.04 -3.35 18.97
C VAL A 12 23.45 -4.31 19.99
N ALA A 13 22.60 -3.78 20.88
CA ALA A 13 21.76 -4.60 21.73
C ALA A 13 20.93 -5.50 20.81
N THR A 14 21.30 -6.77 20.72
CA THR A 14 20.50 -7.80 20.08
C THR A 14 19.23 -7.93 20.90
N ALA A 15 18.18 -7.20 20.52
CA ALA A 15 16.83 -7.48 20.96
C ALA A 15 16.56 -8.95 20.60
N ALA A 16 16.34 -9.78 21.61
CA ALA A 16 15.86 -11.14 21.38
C ALA A 16 14.58 -11.01 20.54
N ALA A 17 14.59 -11.54 19.32
CA ALA A 17 13.43 -11.50 18.45
C ALA A 17 12.30 -12.27 19.13
N HIS A 18 11.34 -11.54 19.72
CA HIS A 18 10.06 -12.10 20.08
C HIS A 18 9.48 -12.71 18.81
N ALA A 19 9.19 -14.01 18.81
CA ALA A 19 8.63 -14.69 17.66
C ALA A 19 7.25 -14.10 17.36
N GLN A 20 7.19 -13.11 16.48
CA GLN A 20 5.96 -12.51 16.01
C GLN A 20 5.17 -13.56 15.23
N SER A 21 3.83 -13.52 15.37
CA SER A 21 2.97 -14.35 14.54
C SER A 21 3.14 -14.00 13.05
N PRO A 22 2.71 -14.87 12.12
CA PRO A 22 2.80 -14.62 10.67
C PRO A 22 2.32 -13.22 10.21
N PHE A 23 1.28 -12.67 10.85
CA PHE A 23 0.73 -11.35 10.54
C PHE A 23 1.31 -10.20 11.38
N GLY A 24 2.36 -10.45 12.18
CA GLY A 24 2.88 -9.49 13.15
C GLY A 24 1.96 -9.26 14.36
N TRP A 25 0.89 -10.04 14.51
CA TRP A 25 -0.03 -9.93 15.63
C TRP A 25 0.62 -10.39 16.93
N ARG A 26 0.31 -9.66 18.00
CA ARG A 26 0.85 -9.82 19.34
C ARG A 26 -0.24 -10.33 20.27
N VAL A 27 0.08 -11.27 21.16
CA VAL A 27 -0.84 -11.85 22.16
C VAL A 27 -0.19 -11.85 23.54
N GLY A 28 -0.96 -11.54 24.56
CA GLY A 28 -0.49 -11.39 25.94
C GLY A 28 -1.64 -11.21 26.92
N PRO A 29 -1.51 -11.54 28.20
CA PRO A 29 -2.58 -11.34 29.15
C PRO A 29 -2.74 -9.87 29.55
N ALA A 30 -3.95 -9.50 29.92
CA ALA A 30 -4.18 -8.33 30.76
C ALA A 30 -3.72 -8.70 32.17
N ALA A 31 -2.87 -7.87 32.79
CA ALA A 31 -2.42 -8.07 34.16
C ALA A 31 -3.59 -8.03 35.16
N TRP A 32 -4.74 -7.48 34.76
CA TRP A 32 -6.00 -7.56 35.51
C TRP A 32 -6.48 -9.00 35.73
N SER A 33 -6.20 -9.92 34.80
CA SER A 33 -6.43 -11.37 34.99
C SER A 33 -5.64 -11.91 36.19
N PHE A 34 -4.59 -11.21 36.61
CA PHE A 34 -3.76 -11.53 37.77
C PHE A 34 -3.85 -10.46 38.87
N LYS A 35 -4.99 -9.77 39.02
CA LYS A 35 -5.16 -8.65 39.97
C LYS A 35 -4.86 -8.99 41.44
N GLU A 36 -4.95 -10.27 41.82
CA GLU A 36 -4.60 -10.76 43.17
C GLU A 36 -3.07 -10.86 43.39
N PHE A 37 -2.28 -10.64 42.34
CA PHE A 37 -0.82 -10.72 42.32
C PHE A 37 -0.20 -9.36 41.98
N THR A 38 1.09 -9.23 42.32
CA THR A 38 1.88 -8.05 41.95
C THR A 38 2.23 -8.06 40.46
N PHE A 39 2.59 -6.89 39.91
CA PHE A 39 2.95 -6.79 38.50
C PHE A 39 4.16 -7.68 38.16
N PHE A 40 5.14 -7.80 39.04
CA PHE A 40 6.29 -8.69 38.83
C PHE A 40 5.88 -10.16 38.70
N GLU A 41 4.95 -10.60 39.55
CA GLU A 41 4.38 -11.95 39.49
C GLU A 41 3.52 -12.13 38.23
N ALA A 42 2.78 -11.09 37.80
CA ALA A 42 2.02 -11.10 36.55
C ALA A 42 2.94 -11.22 35.31
N VAL A 43 4.11 -10.57 35.33
CA VAL A 43 5.15 -10.71 34.30
C VAL A 43 5.71 -12.14 34.28
N ASP A 44 6.00 -12.72 35.44
CA ASP A 44 6.48 -14.11 35.54
C ASP A 44 5.44 -15.12 35.06
N LYS A 45 4.17 -14.91 35.43
CA LYS A 45 3.04 -15.71 34.95
C LYS A 45 2.89 -15.61 33.44
N THR A 46 3.03 -14.42 32.87
CA THR A 46 2.99 -14.20 31.41
C THR A 46 4.07 -15.01 30.69
N ALA A 47 5.31 -14.97 31.19
CA ALA A 47 6.39 -15.77 30.63
C ALA A 47 6.14 -17.28 30.79
N ALA A 48 5.58 -17.70 31.93
CA ALA A 48 5.30 -19.11 32.23
C ALA A 48 4.23 -19.72 31.31
N VAL A 49 3.21 -18.96 30.88
CA VAL A 49 2.22 -19.41 29.88
C VAL A 49 2.73 -19.28 28.43
N GLY A 50 4.01 -18.98 28.22
CA GLY A 50 4.64 -18.93 26.90
C GLY A 50 4.28 -17.70 26.07
N MET A 51 3.76 -16.63 26.68
CA MET A 51 3.48 -15.36 26.01
C MET A 51 4.60 -14.34 26.24
N SER A 52 4.70 -13.36 25.34
CA SER A 52 5.79 -12.38 25.36
C SER A 52 5.33 -10.93 25.48
N TYR A 53 4.04 -10.71 25.64
CA TYR A 53 3.45 -9.38 25.77
C TYR A 53 2.53 -9.33 26.98
N ILE A 54 2.37 -8.17 27.59
CA ILE A 54 1.45 -7.94 28.71
C ILE A 54 0.85 -6.54 28.62
N GLU A 55 -0.41 -6.41 29.02
CA GLU A 55 -1.04 -5.12 29.30
C GLU A 55 -1.12 -4.90 30.81
N ALA A 56 -0.57 -3.80 31.32
CA ALA A 56 -0.66 -3.44 32.74
C ALA A 56 -2.00 -2.77 33.08
N PHE A 57 -2.30 -2.57 34.37
CA PHE A 57 -3.42 -1.72 34.80
C PHE A 57 -3.00 -0.79 35.95
N GLU A 58 -3.65 0.37 36.02
CA GLU A 58 -3.40 1.36 37.06
C GLU A 58 -3.76 0.86 38.46
N GLY A 59 -2.86 1.07 39.42
CA GLY A 59 -3.06 0.71 40.82
C GLY A 59 -2.55 -0.69 41.20
N GLN A 60 -2.06 -1.50 40.24
CA GLN A 60 -1.45 -2.78 40.58
C GLN A 60 -0.17 -2.59 41.39
N ARG A 61 -0.03 -3.30 42.51
CA ARG A 61 1.21 -3.29 43.31
C ARG A 61 2.37 -3.85 42.49
N VAL A 62 3.51 -3.16 42.47
CA VAL A 62 4.61 -3.48 41.56
C VAL A 62 5.29 -4.81 41.92
N ARG A 63 5.60 -5.02 43.21
CA ARG A 63 6.30 -6.21 43.71
C ARG A 63 5.93 -6.51 45.18
N PRO A 64 6.16 -7.74 45.69
CA PRO A 64 5.63 -8.17 46.99
C PRO A 64 6.14 -7.38 48.22
N ASP A 65 7.35 -6.83 48.14
CA ASP A 65 8.05 -6.12 49.21
C ASP A 65 7.95 -4.59 49.10
N SER A 66 7.01 -4.06 48.31
CA SER A 66 6.81 -2.62 48.12
C SER A 66 5.33 -2.26 48.03
N ASP A 67 4.94 -1.15 48.65
CA ASP A 67 3.60 -0.56 48.51
C ASP A 67 3.47 0.32 47.25
N ALA A 68 4.53 0.45 46.45
CA ALA A 68 4.47 1.15 45.17
C ALA A 68 3.48 0.47 44.23
N VAL A 69 2.63 1.27 43.59
CA VAL A 69 1.64 0.82 42.61
C VAL A 69 1.92 1.44 41.24
N LEU A 70 1.45 0.80 40.18
CA LEU A 70 1.53 1.32 38.82
C LEU A 70 0.64 2.56 38.64
N ASN A 71 1.23 3.74 38.68
CA ASN A 71 0.58 5.02 38.35
C ASN A 71 1.61 6.08 37.92
N ALA A 72 1.13 7.26 37.53
CA ALA A 72 1.97 8.36 37.05
C ALA A 72 2.95 8.94 38.11
N GLU A 73 2.81 8.57 39.39
CA GLU A 73 3.65 9.04 40.50
C GLU A 73 4.81 8.06 40.81
N LEU A 74 4.99 7.02 39.99
CA LEU A 74 6.08 6.05 40.16
C LEU A 74 7.46 6.73 40.08
N PRO A 75 8.34 6.49 41.09
CA PRO A 75 9.73 6.93 41.03
C PRO A 75 10.49 6.33 39.85
N ASP A 76 11.44 7.10 39.30
CA ASP A 76 12.22 6.69 38.12
C ASP A 76 13.03 5.39 38.38
N ASP A 77 13.50 5.15 39.61
CA ASP A 77 14.21 3.92 39.97
C ASP A 77 13.28 2.69 39.93
N MET A 78 12.00 2.85 40.28
CA MET A 78 11.01 1.78 40.17
C MET A 78 10.66 1.51 38.69
N ILE A 79 10.57 2.56 37.87
CA ILE A 79 10.41 2.42 36.40
C ILE A 79 11.58 1.61 35.80
N GLN A 80 12.83 1.87 36.21
CA GLN A 80 13.97 1.08 35.74
C GLN A 80 13.91 -0.37 36.19
N GLN A 81 13.44 -0.64 37.41
CA GLN A 81 13.27 -2.01 37.90
C GLN A 81 12.17 -2.76 37.15
N ILE A 82 11.05 -2.09 36.81
CA ILE A 82 10.01 -2.64 35.95
C ILE A 82 10.60 -3.02 34.58
N LYS A 83 11.38 -2.13 33.96
CA LYS A 83 12.04 -2.41 32.68
C LYS A 83 12.99 -3.59 32.77
N ALA A 84 13.83 -3.64 33.80
CA ALA A 84 14.75 -4.74 34.03
C ALA A 84 14.01 -6.08 34.21
N LYS A 85 12.88 -6.08 34.93
CA LYS A 85 12.05 -7.27 35.11
C LYS A 85 11.45 -7.75 33.80
N LEU A 86 10.90 -6.84 32.99
CA LEU A 86 10.38 -7.13 31.66
C LEU A 86 11.45 -7.74 30.74
N ASP A 87 12.64 -7.14 30.72
CA ASP A 87 13.79 -7.63 29.95
C ASP A 87 14.27 -9.01 30.41
N GLU A 88 14.39 -9.22 31.73
CA GLU A 88 14.79 -10.51 32.34
C GLU A 88 13.81 -11.63 31.98
N SER A 89 12.51 -11.36 32.09
CA SER A 89 11.45 -12.32 31.77
C SER A 89 11.17 -12.42 30.26
N LYS A 90 11.86 -11.62 29.43
CA LYS A 90 11.62 -11.51 27.97
C LYS A 90 10.17 -11.17 27.61
N VAL A 91 9.51 -10.38 28.46
CA VAL A 91 8.13 -9.90 28.25
C VAL A 91 8.19 -8.42 27.91
N ARG A 92 7.41 -7.99 26.92
CA ARG A 92 7.26 -6.58 26.55
C ARG A 92 5.91 -6.05 27.00
N MET A 93 5.93 -4.95 27.73
CA MET A 93 4.72 -4.21 28.07
C MET A 93 4.39 -3.21 26.95
N THR A 94 3.27 -3.38 26.27
CA THR A 94 2.87 -2.54 25.13
C THR A 94 1.80 -1.52 25.47
N SER A 95 0.98 -1.83 26.47
CA SER A 95 -0.18 -1.04 26.84
C SER A 95 -0.41 -1.05 28.36
N MET A 96 -1.20 -0.09 28.82
CA MET A 96 -1.68 -0.03 30.18
C MET A 96 -3.12 0.50 30.22
N TYR A 97 -3.98 -0.16 31.00
CA TYR A 97 -5.32 0.31 31.31
C TYR A 97 -5.27 1.40 32.39
N ILE A 98 -5.76 2.60 32.05
CA ILE A 98 -5.88 3.75 32.95
C ILE A 98 -7.34 4.20 32.88
N HIS A 99 -8.11 3.98 33.95
CA HIS A 99 -9.57 4.08 33.88
C HIS A 99 -10.06 5.45 33.40
N ASN A 100 -9.50 6.53 33.93
CA ASN A 100 -9.93 7.89 33.59
C ASN A 100 -8.73 8.82 33.38
N ILE A 101 -8.67 9.47 32.22
CA ILE A 101 -7.73 10.55 31.94
C ILE A 101 -8.50 11.88 32.01
N PRO A 102 -8.25 12.74 33.02
CA PRO A 102 -9.02 13.96 33.18
C PRO A 102 -8.66 15.03 32.13
N THR A 103 -9.52 16.03 31.99
CA THR A 103 -9.32 17.21 31.12
C THR A 103 -8.21 18.14 31.61
N ASP A 104 -7.74 18.00 32.85
CA ASP A 104 -6.63 18.80 33.38
C ASP A 104 -5.36 18.56 32.55
N GLU A 105 -4.88 19.60 31.87
CA GLU A 105 -3.72 19.48 30.98
C GLU A 105 -2.48 18.97 31.69
N GLY A 106 -2.28 19.35 32.96
CA GLY A 106 -1.10 18.97 33.74
C GLY A 106 -1.11 17.48 34.10
N VAL A 107 -2.26 16.97 34.55
CA VAL A 107 -2.44 15.53 34.84
C VAL A 107 -2.37 14.71 33.56
N CYS A 108 -3.08 15.11 32.51
CA CYS A 108 -3.07 14.40 31.23
C CYS A 108 -1.64 14.31 30.66
N LYS A 109 -0.88 15.42 30.67
CA LYS A 109 0.52 15.42 30.24
C LYS A 109 1.37 14.44 31.06
N ARG A 110 1.26 14.45 32.40
CA ARG A 110 2.01 13.53 33.26
C ARG A 110 1.70 12.07 32.95
N THR A 111 0.45 11.73 32.66
CA THR A 111 0.04 10.38 32.25
C THR A 111 0.75 9.95 30.97
N PHE A 112 0.80 10.81 29.94
CA PHE A 112 1.49 10.50 28.68
C PHE A 112 3.03 10.48 28.83
N GLU A 113 3.60 11.36 29.65
CA GLU A 113 5.02 11.32 29.99
C GLU A 113 5.39 10.01 30.69
N PHE A 114 4.56 9.56 31.63
CA PHE A 114 4.70 8.27 32.31
C PHE A 114 4.61 7.10 31.34
N ALA A 115 3.61 7.08 30.46
CA ALA A 115 3.47 6.07 29.41
C ALA A 115 4.71 6.00 28.52
N ARG A 116 5.23 7.15 28.07
CA ARG A 116 6.48 7.22 27.30
C ARG A 116 7.68 6.72 28.11
N LYS A 117 7.79 7.08 29.39
CA LYS A 117 8.88 6.59 30.26
C LYS A 117 8.89 5.08 30.36
N LEU A 118 7.73 4.43 30.43
CA LEU A 118 7.59 2.97 30.42
C LEU A 118 7.77 2.34 29.04
N GLY A 119 7.71 3.13 27.97
CA GLY A 119 7.82 2.65 26.59
C GLY A 119 6.50 2.09 26.03
N LEU A 120 5.36 2.55 26.57
CA LEU A 120 4.04 2.14 26.10
C LEU A 120 3.76 2.69 24.70
N GLU A 121 3.07 1.88 23.89
CA GLU A 121 2.54 2.27 22.59
C GLU A 121 1.09 2.74 22.70
N PHE A 122 0.34 2.20 23.66
CA PHE A 122 -1.08 2.48 23.85
C PHE A 122 -1.41 2.75 25.32
N ILE A 123 -2.34 3.66 25.55
CA ILE A 123 -3.11 3.74 26.79
C ILE A 123 -4.52 3.23 26.47
N VAL A 124 -5.00 2.28 27.26
CA VAL A 124 -6.39 1.80 27.20
C VAL A 124 -7.18 2.55 28.27
N SER A 125 -8.31 3.16 27.91
CA SER A 125 -9.05 4.03 28.85
C SER A 125 -10.50 4.22 28.44
N GLU A 126 -11.34 4.74 29.33
CA GLU A 126 -12.71 5.19 29.03
C GLU A 126 -12.89 6.66 29.39
N PRO A 127 -12.16 7.58 28.70
CA PRO A 127 -12.17 8.99 29.05
C PRO A 127 -13.55 9.62 28.81
N ALA A 128 -13.81 10.76 29.43
CA ALA A 128 -14.96 11.56 29.04
C ALA A 128 -14.73 12.22 27.66
N PRO A 129 -15.76 12.35 26.78
CA PRO A 129 -15.60 12.94 25.45
C PRO A 129 -14.92 14.32 25.45
N GLU A 130 -15.19 15.14 26.46
CA GLU A 130 -14.59 16.46 26.66
C GLU A 130 -13.07 16.43 26.93
N ALA A 131 -12.51 15.29 27.33
CA ALA A 131 -11.06 15.11 27.52
C ALA A 131 -10.32 14.80 26.22
N LEU A 132 -11.02 14.36 25.17
CA LEU A 132 -10.40 13.81 23.97
C LEU A 132 -9.54 14.83 23.20
N ASP A 133 -9.88 16.13 23.22
CA ASP A 133 -9.05 17.16 22.56
C ASP A 133 -7.68 17.31 23.22
N THR A 134 -7.66 17.27 24.56
CA THR A 134 -6.42 17.34 25.33
C THR A 134 -5.62 16.04 25.17
N ILE A 135 -6.31 14.90 25.16
CA ILE A 135 -5.68 13.60 24.93
C ILE A 135 -5.07 13.53 23.52
N GLU A 136 -5.78 13.98 22.48
CA GLU A 136 -5.29 13.96 21.11
C GLU A 136 -4.01 14.78 20.93
N LYS A 137 -3.95 15.97 21.52
CA LYS A 137 -2.74 16.80 21.58
C LYS A 137 -1.55 15.99 22.11
N TYR A 138 -1.71 15.28 23.22
CA TYR A 138 -0.63 14.50 23.84
C TYR A 138 -0.37 13.15 23.16
N CYS A 139 -1.37 12.52 22.54
CA CYS A 139 -1.14 11.39 21.65
C CYS A 139 -0.18 11.77 20.52
N ASN A 140 -0.38 12.95 19.93
CA ASN A 140 0.48 13.47 18.87
C ASN A 140 1.86 13.90 19.37
N GLU A 141 1.93 14.59 20.52
CA GLU A 141 3.20 15.06 21.11
C GLU A 141 4.11 13.90 21.55
N PHE A 142 3.55 12.87 22.21
CA PHE A 142 4.32 11.78 22.79
C PHE A 142 4.40 10.54 21.90
N GLY A 143 3.61 10.48 20.83
CA GLY A 143 3.56 9.32 19.93
C GLY A 143 2.89 8.08 20.53
N VAL A 144 2.09 8.25 21.59
CA VAL A 144 1.34 7.18 22.27
C VAL A 144 -0.11 7.23 21.81
N ASN A 145 -0.74 6.08 21.55
CA ASN A 145 -2.11 6.01 21.07
C ASN A 145 -3.11 5.86 22.23
N LEU A 146 -4.35 6.31 22.05
CA LEU A 146 -5.47 6.05 22.95
C LEU A 146 -6.39 4.99 22.33
N ALA A 147 -6.58 3.88 23.02
CA ALA A 147 -7.56 2.85 22.68
C ALA A 147 -8.73 2.89 23.68
N ILE A 148 -9.87 3.39 23.24
CA ILE A 148 -11.08 3.58 24.03
C ILE A 148 -11.73 2.21 24.30
N HIS A 149 -11.78 1.82 25.56
CA HIS A 149 -12.34 0.54 26.00
C HIS A 149 -13.87 0.58 26.10
N ASN A 150 -14.50 -0.59 26.05
CA ASN A 150 -15.95 -0.74 26.20
C ASN A 150 -16.32 -1.73 27.31
N HIS A 151 -17.07 -1.30 28.31
CA HIS A 151 -17.83 -2.19 29.21
C HIS A 151 -19.28 -2.41 28.69
N PRO A 152 -20.08 -3.32 29.30
CA PRO A 152 -21.41 -3.65 28.80
C PRO A 152 -22.38 -2.47 28.76
N GLU A 153 -23.43 -2.61 27.96
CA GLU A 153 -24.56 -1.66 27.91
C GLU A 153 -25.07 -1.34 29.32
N GLY A 154 -25.29 -0.05 29.58
CA GLY A 154 -25.71 0.46 30.89
C GLY A 154 -24.56 0.78 31.86
N SER A 155 -23.33 0.31 31.59
CA SER A 155 -22.14 0.58 32.42
C SER A 155 -21.07 1.44 31.73
N SER A 156 -21.03 1.45 30.40
CA SER A 156 -20.12 2.30 29.62
C SER A 156 -20.87 3.17 28.61
N ARG A 157 -20.30 4.35 28.34
CA ARG A 157 -20.72 5.23 27.24
C ARG A 157 -20.23 4.74 25.88
N TYR A 158 -19.24 3.83 25.88
CA TYR A 158 -18.59 3.27 24.68
C TYR A 158 -18.98 1.82 24.43
N TRP A 159 -20.03 1.32 25.10
CA TRP A 159 -20.50 -0.07 25.03
C TRP A 159 -20.74 -0.59 23.61
N ASN A 160 -21.05 0.31 22.67
CA ASN A 160 -21.27 0.00 21.26
C ASN A 160 -20.15 0.60 20.39
N PRO A 161 -19.61 -0.15 19.43
CA PRO A 161 -18.58 0.34 18.49
C PRO A 161 -18.97 1.63 17.76
N ALA A 162 -20.27 1.85 17.48
CA ALA A 162 -20.74 3.08 16.86
C ALA A 162 -20.53 4.32 17.74
N GLU A 163 -20.59 4.19 19.07
CA GLU A 163 -20.32 5.32 19.97
C GLU A 163 -18.84 5.71 19.96
N VAL A 164 -17.94 4.73 19.81
CA VAL A 164 -16.50 5.01 19.65
C VAL A 164 -16.24 5.71 18.32
N LEU A 165 -16.87 5.28 17.23
CA LEU A 165 -16.73 5.93 15.92
C LEU A 165 -17.19 7.39 15.95
N LYS A 166 -18.32 7.70 16.62
CA LYS A 166 -18.81 9.07 16.77
C LYS A 166 -17.78 9.98 17.44
N VAL A 167 -17.16 9.54 18.54
CA VAL A 167 -16.17 10.38 19.23
C VAL A 167 -14.82 10.46 18.51
N CYS A 168 -14.56 9.55 17.56
CA CYS A 168 -13.39 9.58 16.69
C CYS A 168 -13.59 10.45 15.43
N GLU A 169 -14.81 10.91 15.15
CA GLU A 169 -15.09 11.76 14.00
C GLU A 169 -14.27 13.06 14.07
N GLY A 170 -13.58 13.39 12.97
CA GLY A 170 -12.68 14.55 12.90
C GLY A 170 -11.33 14.39 13.61
N ARG A 171 -11.05 13.26 14.28
CA ARG A 171 -9.80 13.02 15.00
C ARG A 171 -8.76 12.27 14.19
N GLY A 172 -7.49 12.49 14.50
CA GLY A 172 -6.35 11.76 13.94
C GLY A 172 -6.37 10.26 14.26
N PRO A 173 -5.53 9.46 13.58
CA PRO A 173 -5.57 8.00 13.65
C PRO A 173 -5.06 7.40 14.98
N ARG A 174 -4.48 8.21 15.87
CA ARG A 174 -3.96 7.77 17.17
C ARG A 174 -5.04 7.52 18.22
N ILE A 175 -6.30 7.82 17.92
CA ILE A 175 -7.45 7.57 18.77
C ILE A 175 -8.38 6.57 18.07
N GLY A 176 -8.75 5.52 18.79
CA GLY A 176 -9.65 4.48 18.31
C GLY A 176 -10.13 3.59 19.47
N ALA A 177 -10.54 2.37 19.18
CA ALA A 177 -11.11 1.43 20.14
C ALA A 177 -10.08 0.41 20.67
N CYS A 178 -10.19 0.09 21.97
CA CYS A 178 -9.83 -1.21 22.51
C CYS A 178 -11.10 -2.05 22.57
N GLY A 179 -11.32 -2.91 21.58
CA GLY A 179 -12.55 -3.69 21.49
C GLY A 179 -12.57 -4.83 22.51
N ASP A 180 -13.49 -4.77 23.49
CA ASP A 180 -13.73 -5.92 24.37
C ASP A 180 -14.81 -6.83 23.79
N THR A 181 -14.41 -8.04 23.41
CA THR A 181 -15.29 -9.00 22.75
C THR A 181 -16.33 -9.60 23.69
N GLY A 182 -16.00 -9.76 24.97
CA GLY A 182 -16.93 -10.27 25.97
C GLY A 182 -18.00 -9.24 26.32
N HIS A 183 -17.64 -7.97 26.45
CA HIS A 183 -18.57 -6.89 26.76
C HIS A 183 -19.52 -6.58 25.60
N TRP A 184 -19.07 -6.70 24.35
CA TRP A 184 -19.97 -6.70 23.19
C TRP A 184 -20.96 -7.87 23.25
N LEU A 185 -20.49 -9.08 23.55
CA LEU A 185 -21.34 -10.26 23.64
C LEU A 185 -22.38 -10.14 24.77
N ARG A 186 -21.97 -9.62 25.93
CA ARG A 186 -22.86 -9.28 27.07
C ARG A 186 -23.93 -8.25 26.68
N SER A 187 -23.64 -7.40 25.71
CA SER A 187 -24.54 -6.36 25.18
C SER A 187 -25.34 -6.81 23.95
N GLY A 188 -25.34 -8.12 23.64
CA GLY A 188 -26.06 -8.68 22.49
C GLY A 188 -25.46 -8.35 21.12
N LEU A 189 -24.22 -7.84 21.08
CA LEU A 189 -23.49 -7.54 19.85
C LEU A 189 -22.59 -8.72 19.48
N LYS A 190 -22.39 -8.93 18.18
CA LYS A 190 -21.45 -9.94 17.68
C LYS A 190 -20.05 -9.34 17.54
N PRO A 191 -19.02 -9.90 18.20
CA PRO A 191 -17.68 -9.32 18.17
C PRO A 191 -17.08 -9.16 16.78
N ALA A 192 -17.24 -10.15 15.90
CA ALA A 192 -16.72 -10.07 14.54
C ALA A 192 -17.41 -8.98 13.67
N GLU A 193 -18.68 -8.65 13.93
CA GLU A 193 -19.37 -7.56 13.26
C GLU A 193 -18.92 -6.20 13.82
N ALA A 194 -18.67 -6.10 15.13
CA ALA A 194 -18.10 -4.91 15.77
C ALA A 194 -16.70 -4.58 15.24
N VAL A 195 -15.84 -5.59 15.06
CA VAL A 195 -14.52 -5.42 14.41
C VAL A 195 -14.65 -4.87 12.99
N ARG A 196 -15.57 -5.41 12.19
CA ARG A 196 -15.83 -4.93 10.82
C ARG A 196 -16.32 -3.49 10.80
N LEU A 197 -17.18 -3.11 11.75
CA LEU A 197 -17.67 -1.74 11.86
C LEU A 197 -16.54 -0.77 12.24
N LEU A 198 -15.67 -1.15 13.18
CA LEU A 198 -14.57 -0.29 13.62
C LEU A 198 -13.47 -0.14 12.56
N GLY A 199 -13.17 -1.19 11.80
CA GLY A 199 -12.13 -1.16 10.76
C GLY A 199 -10.79 -0.63 11.29
N LYS A 200 -10.22 0.37 10.62
CA LYS A 200 -8.93 1.00 11.01
C LYS A 200 -8.96 1.69 12.39
N ARG A 201 -10.14 1.93 12.98
CA ARG A 201 -10.27 2.46 14.35
C ARG A 201 -10.11 1.39 15.42
N LEU A 202 -10.04 0.10 15.09
CA LEU A 202 -9.69 -0.93 16.07
C LEU A 202 -8.18 -0.92 16.32
N LEU A 203 -7.77 -0.33 17.45
CA LEU A 203 -6.35 -0.15 17.79
C LEU A 203 -5.81 -1.26 18.69
N SER A 204 -6.64 -1.86 19.53
CA SER A 204 -6.30 -2.99 20.40
C SER A 204 -7.55 -3.82 20.69
N LEU A 205 -7.40 -4.99 21.31
CA LEU A 205 -8.51 -5.85 21.70
C LEU A 205 -8.32 -6.39 23.12
N HIS A 206 -9.38 -6.39 23.91
CA HIS A 206 -9.54 -7.23 25.09
C HIS A 206 -10.38 -8.44 24.68
N VAL A 207 -9.73 -9.57 24.45
CA VAL A 207 -10.37 -10.75 23.89
C VAL A 207 -10.78 -11.69 25.02
N LYS A 208 -12.09 -11.90 25.09
CA LYS A 208 -12.79 -12.78 26.03
C LYS A 208 -13.73 -13.64 25.23
N ASP A 209 -13.77 -14.92 25.55
CA ASP A 209 -14.82 -15.82 25.08
C ASP A 209 -15.68 -16.19 26.28
N LEU A 210 -17.01 -16.18 26.11
CA LEU A 210 -17.94 -16.37 27.21
C LEU A 210 -18.77 -17.63 27.00
N ASP A 211 -19.13 -18.31 28.10
CA ASP A 211 -19.94 -19.53 28.04
C ASP A 211 -21.30 -19.34 27.34
N LYS A 212 -21.86 -18.13 27.40
CA LYS A 212 -23.13 -17.74 26.76
C LYS A 212 -23.16 -16.24 26.46
N ALA A 213 -24.06 -15.83 25.56
CA ALA A 213 -24.31 -14.43 25.26
C ALA A 213 -25.31 -13.81 26.27
N ALA A 214 -24.85 -13.53 27.48
CA ALA A 214 -25.66 -12.95 28.54
C ALA A 214 -24.84 -12.08 29.50
N LEU A 215 -25.48 -11.15 30.21
CA LEU A 215 -24.83 -10.26 31.18
C LEU A 215 -24.12 -11.00 32.32
N ASP A 216 -24.66 -12.15 32.74
CA ASP A 216 -24.14 -12.98 33.83
C ASP A 216 -23.14 -14.05 33.36
N ALA A 217 -22.72 -13.99 32.10
CA ALA A 217 -21.78 -14.95 31.52
C ALA A 217 -20.36 -14.78 32.07
N HIS A 218 -19.65 -15.90 32.17
CA HIS A 218 -18.29 -15.99 32.69
C HIS A 218 -17.32 -16.37 31.58
N ASP A 219 -16.04 -16.10 31.82
CA ASP A 219 -15.01 -16.25 30.82
C ASP A 219 -14.62 -17.73 30.69
N VAL A 220 -14.52 -18.23 29.46
CA VAL A 220 -14.05 -19.58 29.12
C VAL A 220 -12.85 -19.48 28.17
N PRO A 221 -11.99 -20.50 28.08
CA PRO A 221 -10.87 -20.46 27.13
C PRO A 221 -11.35 -20.20 25.70
N TRP A 222 -10.57 -19.42 24.95
CA TRP A 222 -10.95 -19.00 23.59
C TRP A 222 -11.28 -20.20 22.68
N GLY A 223 -12.38 -20.06 21.93
CA GLY A 223 -12.88 -21.10 21.03
C GLY A 223 -13.83 -22.10 21.68
N GLN A 224 -14.10 -21.97 22.98
CA GLN A 224 -15.05 -22.83 23.71
C GLN A 224 -16.37 -22.13 24.03
N GLY A 225 -16.46 -20.82 23.80
CA GLY A 225 -17.62 -20.00 24.13
C GLY A 225 -18.46 -19.60 22.93
N ALA A 226 -19.37 -18.67 23.18
CA ALA A 226 -20.35 -18.15 22.22
C ALA A 226 -19.85 -16.93 21.43
N GLY A 227 -18.60 -16.47 21.65
CA GLY A 227 -18.07 -15.22 21.09
C GLY A 227 -17.58 -15.28 19.65
N ASP A 228 -17.43 -16.48 19.06
CA ASP A 228 -16.85 -16.70 17.72
C ASP A 228 -15.50 -15.96 17.53
N ILE A 229 -14.54 -16.27 18.39
CA ILE A 229 -13.21 -15.63 18.34
C ILE A 229 -12.48 -15.96 17.03
N ALA A 230 -12.75 -17.10 16.40
CA ALA A 230 -12.22 -17.42 15.08
C ALA A 230 -12.74 -16.42 14.01
N GLY A 231 -14.02 -16.07 14.07
CA GLY A 231 -14.61 -15.02 13.26
C GLY A 231 -14.01 -13.64 13.51
N VAL A 232 -13.63 -13.33 14.76
CA VAL A 232 -12.91 -12.09 15.12
C VAL A 232 -11.53 -12.06 14.44
N LEU A 233 -10.72 -13.11 14.60
CA LEU A 233 -9.41 -13.19 13.94
C LEU A 233 -9.55 -13.07 12.41
N LYS A 234 -10.52 -13.77 11.82
CA LYS A 234 -10.81 -13.68 10.39
C LYS A 234 -11.16 -12.25 9.96
N ALA A 235 -12.00 -11.55 10.73
CA ALA A 235 -12.37 -10.15 10.44
C ALA A 235 -11.15 -9.21 10.50
N VAL A 236 -10.28 -9.34 11.52
CA VAL A 236 -9.04 -8.56 11.62
C VAL A 236 -8.15 -8.82 10.39
N TYR A 237 -8.03 -10.09 9.98
CA TYR A 237 -7.25 -10.46 8.80
C TYR A 237 -7.83 -9.90 7.51
N GLU A 238 -9.14 -10.06 7.27
CA GLU A 238 -9.85 -9.54 6.09
C GLU A 238 -9.67 -8.03 5.93
N LEU A 239 -9.72 -7.30 7.05
CA LEU A 239 -9.51 -5.85 7.12
C LEU A 239 -8.04 -5.45 7.13
N ARG A 240 -7.13 -6.42 7.19
CA ARG A 240 -5.67 -6.24 7.18
C ARG A 240 -5.20 -5.35 8.33
N LEU A 241 -5.80 -5.54 9.50
CA LEU A 241 -5.49 -4.78 10.70
C LEU A 241 -4.31 -5.41 11.43
N THR A 242 -3.58 -4.58 12.16
CA THR A 242 -2.48 -4.98 13.06
C THR A 242 -2.73 -4.37 14.44
N PRO A 243 -3.70 -4.90 15.21
CA PRO A 243 -3.97 -4.39 16.55
C PRO A 243 -2.72 -4.40 17.44
N GLY A 244 -2.66 -3.43 18.34
CA GLY A 244 -1.62 -3.24 19.34
C GLY A 244 -1.36 -4.51 20.12
N LEU A 245 -2.42 -5.12 20.66
CA LEU A 245 -2.36 -6.38 21.37
C LEU A 245 -3.70 -7.11 21.25
N PHE A 246 -3.65 -8.43 21.12
CA PHE A 246 -4.76 -9.32 21.42
C PHE A 246 -4.64 -9.70 22.89
N THR A 247 -5.28 -8.92 23.75
CA THR A 247 -5.13 -9.05 25.20
C THR A 247 -6.02 -10.19 25.70
N VAL A 248 -5.43 -11.18 26.36
CA VAL A 248 -6.18 -12.22 27.11
C VAL A 248 -6.63 -11.62 28.43
N GLU A 249 -7.86 -11.14 28.48
CA GLU A 249 -8.49 -10.75 29.73
C GLU A 249 -9.36 -11.92 30.23
N TYR A 250 -8.97 -12.54 31.34
CA TYR A 250 -9.62 -13.74 31.86
C TYR A 250 -10.10 -13.50 33.29
N GLU A 251 -11.36 -13.12 33.42
CA GLU A 251 -12.00 -12.67 34.66
C GLU A 251 -12.75 -13.79 35.40
N SER A 252 -12.11 -14.95 35.52
CA SER A 252 -12.63 -16.12 36.23
C SER A 252 -11.48 -16.91 36.85
N ASP A 253 -11.74 -17.61 37.97
CA ASP A 253 -10.72 -18.40 38.71
C ASP A 253 -9.43 -17.62 39.02
N TRP A 254 -9.55 -16.41 39.59
CA TRP A 254 -8.47 -15.43 39.77
C TRP A 254 -7.15 -15.95 40.38
N LEU A 255 -7.22 -17.00 41.20
CA LEU A 255 -6.04 -17.59 41.84
C LEU A 255 -5.41 -18.71 41.02
N ASN A 256 -6.15 -19.36 40.10
CA ASN A 256 -5.72 -20.54 39.38
C ASN A 256 -5.99 -20.51 37.86
N ASN A 257 -6.25 -19.34 37.27
CA ASN A 257 -6.58 -19.17 35.85
C ASN A 257 -5.43 -19.39 34.83
N MET A 258 -4.24 -19.77 35.30
CA MET A 258 -3.07 -19.99 34.44
C MET A 258 -3.31 -21.03 33.34
N PRO A 259 -3.91 -22.22 33.61
CA PRO A 259 -4.19 -23.20 32.55
C PRO A 259 -5.13 -22.67 31.46
N GLN A 260 -6.10 -21.82 31.83
CA GLN A 260 -7.07 -21.25 30.90
C GLN A 260 -6.42 -20.18 30.01
N ILE A 261 -5.57 -19.31 30.60
CA ILE A 261 -4.81 -18.30 29.84
C ILE A 261 -3.81 -18.98 28.89
N GLU A 262 -3.12 -20.04 29.34
CA GLU A 262 -2.24 -20.85 28.48
C GLU A 262 -3.02 -21.46 27.31
N ALA A 263 -4.21 -22.01 27.56
CA ALA A 263 -5.09 -22.54 26.52
C ALA A 263 -5.52 -21.48 25.50
N CYS A 264 -5.84 -20.24 25.93
CA CYS A 264 -6.13 -19.13 25.03
C CYS A 264 -4.95 -18.81 24.10
N GLY A 265 -3.72 -18.76 24.64
CA GLY A 265 -2.50 -18.52 23.87
C GLY A 265 -2.20 -19.62 22.85
N ALA A 266 -2.32 -20.88 23.28
CA ALA A 266 -2.15 -22.04 22.40
C ALA A 266 -3.18 -22.02 21.26
N TRP A 267 -4.45 -21.78 21.59
CA TRP A 267 -5.53 -21.67 20.62
C TRP A 267 -5.28 -20.55 19.60
N PHE A 268 -4.87 -19.36 20.06
CA PHE A 268 -4.55 -18.22 19.19
C PHE A 268 -3.44 -18.57 18.20
N LYS A 269 -2.34 -19.17 18.69
CA LYS A 269 -1.21 -19.55 17.85
C LYS A 269 -1.62 -20.55 16.76
N GLU A 270 -2.41 -21.56 17.11
CA GLU A 270 -2.93 -22.54 16.17
C GLU A 270 -3.81 -21.89 15.09
N HIS A 271 -4.77 -21.06 15.50
CA HIS A 271 -5.73 -20.45 14.58
C HIS A 271 -5.09 -19.40 13.67
N VAL A 272 -4.13 -18.64 14.18
CA VAL A 272 -3.35 -17.69 13.36
C VAL A 272 -2.48 -18.44 12.35
N ALA A 273 -1.88 -19.57 12.73
CA ALA A 273 -1.12 -20.41 11.79
C ALA A 273 -2.02 -21.01 10.70
N ALA A 274 -3.21 -21.50 11.06
CA ALA A 274 -4.20 -22.00 10.10
C ALA A 274 -4.68 -20.90 9.13
N LEU A 275 -4.88 -19.67 9.64
CA LEU A 275 -5.25 -18.52 8.83
C LEU A 275 -4.14 -18.12 7.85
N ALA A 276 -2.88 -18.15 8.29
CA ALA A 276 -1.72 -17.91 7.43
C ALA A 276 -1.55 -19.01 6.35
N ALA A 277 -1.81 -20.28 6.69
CA ALA A 277 -1.81 -21.36 5.71
C ALA A 277 -2.92 -21.15 4.65
N SER A 278 -4.12 -20.74 5.08
CA SER A 278 -5.23 -20.41 4.17
C SER A 278 -4.92 -19.18 3.30
N ALA A 279 -4.25 -18.18 3.85
CA ALA A 279 -3.81 -16.99 3.12
C ALA A 279 -2.85 -17.33 1.96
N ASN A 280 -2.05 -18.39 2.12
CA ASN A 280 -1.09 -18.92 1.16
C ASN A 280 -1.65 -20.00 0.22
N ARG A 281 -2.97 -20.23 0.23
CA ARG A 281 -3.59 -21.21 -0.67
C ARG A 281 -3.46 -20.78 -2.13
N GLU A 282 -2.90 -21.68 -2.94
CA GLU A 282 -2.89 -21.54 -4.40
C GLU A 282 -4.19 -22.09 -4.98
N ASP A 283 -4.87 -21.28 -5.78
CA ASP A 283 -6.15 -21.61 -6.42
C ASP A 283 -6.01 -21.59 -7.95
N PRO A 284 -6.75 -22.45 -8.70
CA PRO A 284 -6.74 -22.49 -10.16
C PRO A 284 -6.92 -21.11 -10.82
N LEU A 285 -6.03 -20.81 -11.75
CA LEU A 285 -5.94 -19.54 -12.45
C LEU A 285 -6.77 -19.52 -13.75
N TYR A 286 -7.50 -18.42 -13.94
CA TYR A 286 -8.23 -18.09 -15.16
C TYR A 286 -7.83 -16.71 -15.64
N VAL A 287 -7.55 -16.59 -16.93
CA VAL A 287 -7.06 -15.35 -17.55
C VAL A 287 -7.81 -15.07 -18.83
N GLY A 288 -8.18 -13.81 -19.03
CA GLY A 288 -8.84 -13.33 -20.23
C GLY A 288 -8.24 -12.01 -20.68
N TRP A 289 -8.22 -11.81 -21.99
CA TRP A 289 -7.60 -10.67 -22.64
C TRP A 289 -8.56 -10.01 -23.62
N ALA A 290 -8.40 -8.71 -23.79
CA ALA A 290 -8.99 -7.95 -24.89
C ALA A 290 -8.18 -6.70 -25.18
N THR A 291 -8.28 -6.21 -26.41
CA THR A 291 -7.71 -4.93 -26.81
C THR A 291 -8.77 -4.11 -27.52
N ALA A 292 -8.88 -2.83 -27.18
CA ALA A 292 -9.67 -1.86 -27.91
C ALA A 292 -8.77 -0.87 -28.66
N ASP A 293 -9.17 -0.54 -29.88
CA ASP A 293 -8.66 0.63 -30.59
C ASP A 293 -9.30 1.89 -29.98
N ILE A 294 -8.44 2.79 -29.48
CA ILE A 294 -8.83 4.08 -28.91
C ILE A 294 -8.33 5.24 -29.77
N THR A 295 -7.92 4.99 -31.01
CA THR A 295 -7.47 6.02 -31.94
C THR A 295 -8.61 6.98 -32.30
N PRO A 296 -8.43 8.31 -32.22
CA PRO A 296 -9.46 9.26 -32.62
C PRO A 296 -9.67 9.25 -34.15
N GLU A 297 -10.92 9.36 -34.57
CA GLU A 297 -11.30 9.39 -36.00
C GLU A 297 -11.17 10.78 -36.65
N LYS A 298 -10.87 11.81 -35.85
CA LYS A 298 -10.71 13.21 -36.26
C LYS A 298 -9.46 13.81 -35.63
N PRO A 299 -8.98 14.98 -36.12
CA PRO A 299 -7.98 15.75 -35.40
C PRO A 299 -8.38 15.98 -33.93
N VAL A 300 -7.41 15.98 -33.02
CA VAL A 300 -7.61 16.15 -31.58
C VAL A 300 -6.56 17.09 -30.99
N SER A 301 -6.86 17.68 -29.85
CA SER A 301 -5.84 18.30 -28.99
C SER A 301 -4.96 17.22 -28.37
N LEU A 302 -3.64 17.37 -28.48
CA LEU A 302 -2.65 16.43 -27.93
C LEU A 302 -2.19 16.86 -26.53
N ALA A 303 -2.25 15.93 -25.58
CA ALA A 303 -1.82 16.14 -24.19
C ALA A 303 -0.29 16.00 -24.02
N GLY A 304 0.26 16.56 -22.94
CA GLY A 304 1.65 16.31 -22.49
C GLY A 304 2.61 17.49 -22.61
N GLN A 305 2.32 18.48 -23.46
CA GLN A 305 3.16 19.67 -23.62
C GLN A 305 2.52 20.92 -23.00
N LEU A 306 3.30 21.98 -22.76
CA LEU A 306 2.81 23.24 -22.16
C LEU A 306 2.25 24.23 -23.21
N ASN A 307 1.84 23.73 -24.38
CA ASN A 307 1.24 24.52 -25.45
C ASN A 307 0.23 23.69 -26.23
N LYS A 308 -0.75 24.37 -26.86
CA LYS A 308 -1.72 23.74 -27.76
C LYS A 308 -1.02 23.06 -28.94
N ARG A 309 -1.36 21.80 -29.19
CA ARG A 309 -1.01 21.06 -30.40
C ARG A 309 -2.24 20.31 -30.89
N ILE A 310 -2.55 20.46 -32.17
CA ILE A 310 -3.62 19.71 -32.84
C ILE A 310 -2.98 18.64 -33.72
N SER A 311 -3.46 17.41 -33.62
CA SER A 311 -2.95 16.31 -34.44
C SER A 311 -3.23 16.54 -35.92
N THR A 312 -2.22 16.34 -36.75
CA THR A 312 -2.31 16.49 -38.21
C THR A 312 -2.63 15.17 -38.94
N LYS A 313 -2.29 14.04 -38.32
CA LYS A 313 -2.57 12.67 -38.79
C LYS A 313 -2.38 11.67 -37.66
N VAL A 314 -2.79 10.42 -37.89
CA VAL A 314 -2.42 9.26 -37.09
C VAL A 314 -1.11 8.69 -37.65
N ARG A 315 -0.07 8.65 -36.83
CA ARG A 315 1.19 7.98 -37.14
C ARG A 315 1.11 6.51 -36.81
N ASP A 316 0.65 6.22 -35.59
CA ASP A 316 0.51 4.90 -35.03
C ASP A 316 -0.83 4.82 -34.29
N PRO A 317 -1.54 3.68 -34.33
CA PRO A 317 -2.79 3.51 -33.59
C PRO A 317 -2.54 3.54 -32.08
N LEU A 318 -3.53 4.02 -31.34
CA LEU A 318 -3.59 3.97 -29.89
C LEU A 318 -4.42 2.78 -29.44
N THR A 319 -3.94 2.08 -28.41
CA THR A 319 -4.63 0.89 -27.88
C THR A 319 -4.93 1.02 -26.39
N SER A 320 -6.01 0.37 -25.96
CA SER A 320 -6.23 -0.01 -24.58
C SER A 320 -6.20 -1.54 -24.50
N THR A 321 -5.35 -2.11 -23.64
CA THR A 321 -5.26 -3.56 -23.44
C THR A 321 -5.70 -3.90 -22.02
N ALA A 322 -6.66 -4.81 -21.90
CA ALA A 322 -7.21 -5.30 -20.65
C ALA A 322 -6.81 -6.76 -20.40
N LEU A 323 -6.37 -7.04 -19.18
CA LEU A 323 -6.03 -8.35 -18.65
C LEU A 323 -6.92 -8.63 -17.44
N ALA A 324 -7.84 -9.57 -17.56
CA ALA A 324 -8.64 -10.08 -16.46
C ALA A 324 -7.98 -11.32 -15.86
N ILE A 325 -7.77 -11.32 -14.54
CA ILE A 325 -7.17 -12.39 -13.75
C ILE A 325 -8.18 -12.80 -12.69
N GLU A 326 -8.46 -14.09 -12.61
CA GLU A 326 -9.34 -14.67 -11.59
C GLU A 326 -8.73 -15.96 -11.06
N THR A 327 -8.73 -16.14 -9.74
CA THR A 327 -8.52 -17.46 -9.14
C THR A 327 -9.81 -17.99 -8.56
N ARG A 328 -10.11 -19.27 -8.81
CA ARG A 328 -11.34 -19.92 -8.33
C ARG A 328 -11.00 -21.00 -7.32
N GLY A 329 -11.27 -20.73 -6.05
CA GLY A 329 -11.11 -21.66 -4.95
C GLY A 329 -12.32 -22.58 -4.74
N PRO A 330 -12.26 -23.46 -3.73
CA PRO A 330 -13.39 -24.30 -3.36
C PRO A 330 -14.59 -23.45 -2.90
N ASN A 331 -15.79 -24.04 -2.96
CA ASN A 331 -17.03 -23.43 -2.46
C ASN A 331 -17.43 -22.08 -3.11
N GLY A 332 -16.94 -21.81 -4.33
CA GLY A 332 -17.27 -20.58 -5.07
C GLY A 332 -16.48 -19.35 -4.61
N GLU A 333 -15.45 -19.51 -3.78
CA GLU A 333 -14.52 -18.42 -3.46
C GLU A 333 -13.79 -17.99 -4.73
N SER A 334 -13.79 -16.69 -5.02
CA SER A 334 -13.04 -16.13 -6.15
C SER A 334 -12.27 -14.88 -5.70
N GLU A 335 -11.05 -14.74 -6.20
CA GLU A 335 -10.31 -13.48 -6.15
C GLU A 335 -10.12 -12.96 -7.57
N GLN A 336 -10.09 -11.63 -7.74
CA GLN A 336 -10.20 -10.97 -9.04
C GLN A 336 -9.20 -9.81 -9.16
N ALA A 337 -8.68 -9.58 -10.35
CA ALA A 337 -8.00 -8.34 -10.72
C ALA A 337 -8.17 -8.09 -12.21
N VAL A 338 -8.45 -6.84 -12.61
CA VAL A 338 -8.40 -6.43 -14.01
C VAL A 338 -7.38 -5.32 -14.17
N LEU A 339 -6.34 -5.58 -14.94
CA LEU A 339 -5.28 -4.61 -15.25
C LEU A 339 -5.55 -4.04 -16.63
N VAL A 340 -5.55 -2.72 -16.75
CA VAL A 340 -5.79 -2.00 -18.01
C VAL A 340 -4.67 -1.02 -18.25
N SER A 341 -4.13 -1.02 -19.46
CA SER A 341 -3.16 -0.04 -19.91
C SER A 341 -3.63 0.66 -21.18
N CYS A 342 -3.56 1.99 -21.16
CA CYS A 342 -4.05 2.85 -22.22
C CYS A 342 -2.91 3.70 -22.80
N ASP A 343 -2.84 3.77 -24.13
CA ASP A 343 -1.94 4.69 -24.84
C ASP A 343 -2.42 6.15 -24.72
N LEU A 344 -2.21 6.74 -23.54
CA LEU A 344 -2.58 8.10 -23.16
C LEU A 344 -1.49 8.75 -22.29
N VAL A 345 -1.61 10.05 -22.01
CA VAL A 345 -0.77 10.73 -20.99
C VAL A 345 -1.13 10.23 -19.58
N SER A 346 -2.41 10.25 -19.23
CA SER A 346 -2.94 9.84 -17.93
C SER A 346 -4.44 9.59 -18.04
N VAL A 347 -5.03 8.97 -17.01
CA VAL A 347 -6.49 8.85 -16.84
C VAL A 347 -6.85 9.43 -15.49
N ASP A 348 -7.65 10.50 -15.47
CA ASP A 348 -8.09 11.16 -14.23
C ASP A 348 -9.12 10.33 -13.45
N LYS A 349 -9.29 10.66 -12.16
CA LYS A 349 -10.19 9.93 -11.24
C LYS A 349 -11.64 9.89 -11.71
N ALA A 350 -12.14 10.98 -12.30
CA ALA A 350 -13.51 11.03 -12.79
C ALA A 350 -13.71 10.11 -14.00
N THR A 351 -12.73 10.06 -14.92
CA THR A 351 -12.76 9.18 -16.09
C THR A 351 -12.64 7.71 -15.69
N ALA A 352 -11.72 7.38 -14.78
CA ALA A 352 -11.60 6.02 -14.25
C ALA A 352 -12.89 5.57 -13.54
N GLY A 353 -13.53 6.46 -12.76
CA GLY A 353 -14.85 6.21 -12.17
C GLY A 353 -15.94 5.94 -13.21
N ALA A 354 -16.01 6.76 -14.27
CA ALA A 354 -16.98 6.58 -15.35
C ALA A 354 -16.79 5.26 -16.12
N ILE A 355 -15.55 4.82 -16.32
CA ILE A 355 -15.25 3.50 -16.91
C ILE A 355 -15.79 2.39 -16.01
N ARG A 356 -15.52 2.46 -14.70
CA ARG A 356 -16.03 1.47 -13.73
C ARG A 356 -17.56 1.38 -13.76
N GLU A 357 -18.26 2.52 -13.77
CA GLU A 357 -19.72 2.53 -13.89
C GLU A 357 -20.21 1.94 -15.22
N ALA A 358 -19.57 2.26 -16.34
CA ALA A 358 -19.90 1.69 -17.63
C ALA A 358 -19.71 0.16 -17.65
N VAL A 359 -18.67 -0.36 -17.01
CA VAL A 359 -18.41 -1.80 -16.90
C VAL A 359 -19.51 -2.53 -16.13
N LYS A 360 -20.06 -1.96 -15.04
CA LYS A 360 -21.14 -2.60 -14.25
C LYS A 360 -22.33 -3.03 -15.10
N SER A 361 -22.64 -2.26 -16.14
CA SER A 361 -23.75 -2.56 -17.06
C SER A 361 -23.44 -3.67 -18.08
N ARG A 362 -22.16 -4.01 -18.29
CA ARG A 362 -21.68 -4.98 -19.30
C ARG A 362 -21.26 -6.31 -18.70
N ALA A 363 -20.80 -6.31 -17.45
CA ALA A 363 -20.40 -7.50 -16.70
C ALA A 363 -20.79 -7.29 -15.23
N ALA A 364 -21.82 -7.99 -14.76
CA ALA A 364 -22.38 -7.76 -13.42
C ALA A 364 -21.64 -8.53 -12.31
N ASP A 365 -20.86 -9.55 -12.66
CA ASP A 365 -20.11 -10.44 -11.74
C ASP A 365 -18.67 -9.96 -11.47
N ILE A 366 -18.25 -8.86 -12.10
CA ILE A 366 -16.95 -8.22 -11.86
C ILE A 366 -17.02 -7.27 -10.66
N ASP A 367 -16.07 -7.38 -9.73
CA ASP A 367 -15.89 -6.33 -8.71
C ASP A 367 -15.18 -5.14 -9.36
N THR A 368 -15.93 -4.09 -9.72
CA THR A 368 -15.37 -2.93 -10.42
C THR A 368 -14.34 -2.15 -9.61
N ARG A 369 -14.27 -2.37 -8.29
CA ARG A 369 -13.20 -1.80 -7.44
C ARG A 369 -11.85 -2.48 -7.68
N LYS A 370 -11.84 -3.66 -8.30
CA LYS A 370 -10.64 -4.43 -8.63
C LYS A 370 -10.16 -4.22 -10.07
N ILE A 371 -10.68 -3.19 -10.73
CA ILE A 371 -10.19 -2.69 -12.02
C ILE A 371 -9.13 -1.62 -11.77
N VAL A 372 -7.96 -1.79 -12.38
CA VAL A 372 -6.79 -0.92 -12.31
C VAL A 372 -6.57 -0.31 -13.68
N ILE A 373 -6.62 1.01 -13.81
CA ILE A 373 -6.48 1.71 -15.09
C ILE A 373 -5.22 2.56 -15.08
N SER A 374 -4.27 2.24 -15.94
CA SER A 374 -2.97 2.91 -16.08
C SER A 374 -2.76 3.46 -17.48
N ALA A 375 -1.80 4.38 -17.63
CA ALA A 375 -1.44 4.96 -18.92
C ALA A 375 0.03 4.69 -19.27
N THR A 376 0.36 4.63 -20.56
CA THR A 376 1.75 4.50 -21.05
C THR A 376 2.51 5.84 -21.06
N HIS A 377 1.81 6.93 -20.75
CA HIS A 377 2.32 8.29 -20.71
C HIS A 377 2.87 8.77 -22.06
N THR A 378 2.18 8.40 -23.16
CA THR A 378 2.48 8.99 -24.47
C THR A 378 1.99 10.43 -24.54
N HIS A 379 2.90 11.33 -24.91
CA HIS A 379 2.66 12.78 -25.03
C HIS A 379 2.13 13.17 -26.42
N THR A 380 1.65 12.19 -27.19
CA THR A 380 1.07 12.37 -28.52
C THR A 380 -0.28 11.66 -28.63
N ALA A 381 -1.08 11.78 -27.57
CA ALA A 381 -2.42 11.22 -27.46
C ALA A 381 -3.45 12.28 -27.06
N PRO A 382 -4.76 12.03 -27.28
CA PRO A 382 -5.80 13.03 -27.06
C PRO A 382 -5.91 13.50 -25.60
N VAL A 383 -6.27 14.78 -25.42
CA VAL A 383 -6.71 15.33 -24.13
C VAL A 383 -8.09 14.74 -23.77
N LEU A 384 -8.26 14.27 -22.53
CA LEU A 384 -9.53 13.74 -22.02
C LEU A 384 -10.45 14.80 -21.41
N ASP A 385 -9.89 15.90 -20.88
CA ASP A 385 -10.64 16.94 -20.17
C ASP A 385 -10.19 18.32 -20.65
N GLY A 386 -11.12 19.11 -21.18
CA GLY A 386 -10.85 20.46 -21.67
C GLY A 386 -10.44 21.46 -20.58
N SER A 387 -10.73 21.18 -19.31
CA SER A 387 -10.45 22.06 -18.17
C SER A 387 -9.05 21.89 -17.58
N VAL A 388 -8.32 20.83 -18.00
CA VAL A 388 -7.08 20.38 -17.34
C VAL A 388 -5.98 21.45 -17.28
N PHE A 389 -5.93 22.41 -18.21
CA PHE A 389 -4.87 23.42 -18.27
C PHE A 389 -5.23 24.77 -17.63
N LYS A 390 -6.31 24.87 -16.83
CA LYS A 390 -6.69 26.09 -16.07
C LYS A 390 -6.71 27.38 -16.93
N GLY A 391 -7.05 27.28 -18.22
CA GLY A 391 -7.05 28.40 -19.15
C GLY A 391 -5.66 28.89 -19.62
N LEU A 392 -4.57 28.20 -19.28
CA LEU A 392 -3.21 28.52 -19.74
C LEU A 392 -3.11 28.51 -21.27
N TYR A 393 -3.80 27.57 -21.90
CA TYR A 393 -4.10 27.57 -23.33
C TYR A 393 -5.37 26.78 -23.61
N ASP A 394 -6.07 27.12 -24.69
CA ASP A 394 -7.31 26.47 -25.09
C ASP A 394 -7.04 25.15 -25.82
N VAL A 395 -7.67 24.08 -25.35
CA VAL A 395 -7.63 22.72 -25.95
C VAL A 395 -9.00 22.27 -26.46
N VAL A 396 -10.03 23.09 -26.29
CA VAL A 396 -11.43 22.77 -26.58
C VAL A 396 -11.81 23.24 -27.98
N GLU A 397 -11.46 24.47 -28.34
CA GLU A 397 -11.92 25.08 -29.58
C GLU A 397 -10.86 24.97 -30.68
N SER A 398 -11.10 24.12 -31.68
CA SER A 398 -10.28 24.02 -32.90
C SER A 398 -11.12 23.55 -34.07
N ASP A 399 -11.02 24.25 -35.20
CA ASP A 399 -11.82 23.96 -36.38
C ASP A 399 -11.57 22.53 -36.89
N GLY A 400 -12.65 21.75 -37.03
CA GLY A 400 -12.60 20.35 -37.46
C GLY A 400 -12.05 19.34 -36.45
N ALA A 401 -11.61 19.76 -35.25
CA ALA A 401 -11.12 18.84 -34.22
C ALA A 401 -12.25 18.28 -33.35
N MET A 402 -12.10 17.02 -32.92
CA MET A 402 -12.94 16.40 -31.90
C MET A 402 -12.66 17.05 -30.55
N LYS A 403 -13.72 17.37 -29.80
CA LYS A 403 -13.59 17.97 -28.47
C LYS A 403 -13.08 16.95 -27.45
N PRO A 404 -12.34 17.36 -26.41
CA PRO A 404 -11.89 16.45 -25.35
C PRO A 404 -13.02 15.60 -24.76
N GLU A 405 -14.19 16.19 -24.51
CA GLU A 405 -15.34 15.51 -23.92
C GLU A 405 -15.97 14.47 -24.88
N GLU A 406 -15.96 14.74 -26.19
CA GLU A 406 -16.40 13.79 -27.21
C GLU A 406 -15.46 12.59 -27.27
N TYR A 407 -14.14 12.85 -27.28
CA TYR A 407 -13.14 11.78 -27.25
C TYR A 407 -13.21 10.98 -25.95
N ARG A 408 -13.41 11.65 -24.80
CA ARG A 408 -13.55 11.00 -23.50
C ARG A 408 -14.73 10.03 -23.48
N ALA A 409 -15.88 10.41 -24.02
CA ALA A 409 -17.05 9.52 -24.12
C ALA A 409 -16.76 8.29 -24.98
N PHE A 410 -16.12 8.48 -26.15
CA PHE A 410 -15.66 7.40 -27.01
C PHE A 410 -14.67 6.47 -26.28
N PHE A 411 -13.67 7.05 -25.61
CA PHE A 411 -12.66 6.33 -24.84
C PHE A 411 -13.29 5.47 -23.73
N ILE A 412 -14.21 6.04 -22.94
CA ILE A 412 -14.91 5.32 -21.87
C ILE A 412 -15.65 4.09 -22.43
N ASP A 413 -16.39 4.27 -23.52
CA ASP A 413 -17.15 3.19 -24.16
C ASP A 413 -16.23 2.05 -24.65
N ARG A 414 -15.14 2.40 -25.32
CA ARG A 414 -14.15 1.44 -25.85
C ARG A 414 -13.45 0.66 -24.74
N VAL A 415 -12.96 1.35 -23.71
CA VAL A 415 -12.24 0.72 -22.59
C VAL A 415 -13.18 -0.14 -21.75
N ALA A 416 -14.39 0.32 -21.45
CA ALA A 416 -15.38 -0.49 -20.73
C ALA A 416 -15.76 -1.76 -21.52
N GLY A 417 -15.79 -1.68 -22.86
CA GLY A 417 -15.98 -2.83 -23.74
C GLY A 417 -14.84 -3.84 -23.63
N ALA A 418 -13.59 -3.38 -23.76
CA ALA A 418 -12.41 -4.25 -23.62
C ALA A 418 -12.35 -4.91 -22.23
N ILE A 419 -12.67 -4.19 -21.15
CA ILE A 419 -12.71 -4.76 -19.80
C ILE A 419 -13.76 -5.89 -19.73
N ALA A 420 -14.97 -5.64 -20.22
CA ALA A 420 -16.05 -6.62 -20.19
C ALA A 420 -15.73 -7.85 -21.06
N GLU A 421 -15.11 -7.65 -22.23
CA GLU A 421 -14.66 -8.73 -23.11
C GLU A 421 -13.53 -9.54 -22.49
N ALA A 422 -12.49 -8.89 -21.95
CA ALA A 422 -11.40 -9.57 -21.25
C ALA A 422 -11.93 -10.39 -20.07
N TRP A 423 -12.90 -9.84 -19.34
CA TRP A 423 -13.64 -10.57 -18.32
C TRP A 423 -14.32 -11.80 -18.95
N GLN A 424 -15.23 -11.65 -19.90
CA GLN A 424 -15.96 -12.79 -20.49
C GLN A 424 -15.06 -13.86 -21.13
N ASN A 425 -13.87 -13.49 -21.61
CA ASN A 425 -12.91 -14.38 -22.25
C ASN A 425 -12.00 -15.16 -21.26
N ARG A 426 -12.20 -15.04 -19.94
CA ARG A 426 -11.39 -15.76 -18.95
C ARG A 426 -11.44 -17.27 -19.15
N ALA A 427 -10.29 -17.89 -19.40
CA ALA A 427 -10.11 -19.32 -19.58
C ALA A 427 -8.99 -19.85 -18.66
N PRO A 428 -8.95 -21.17 -18.35
CA PRO A 428 -7.85 -21.75 -17.58
C PRO A 428 -6.50 -21.35 -18.16
N ALA A 429 -5.57 -20.95 -17.30
CA ALA A 429 -4.26 -20.47 -17.72
C ALA A 429 -3.17 -20.87 -16.73
N SER A 430 -1.92 -20.81 -17.17
CA SER A 430 -0.75 -20.78 -16.31
C SER A 430 -0.02 -19.45 -16.46
N MET A 431 0.71 -19.05 -15.42
CA MET A 431 1.49 -17.82 -15.43
C MET A 431 2.84 -17.97 -14.75
N ASN A 432 3.75 -17.08 -15.10
CA ASN A 432 4.99 -16.88 -14.34
C ASN A 432 5.49 -15.45 -14.54
N TRP A 433 6.28 -14.97 -13.58
CA TRP A 433 7.01 -13.71 -13.72
C TRP A 433 8.42 -13.95 -14.27
N ALA A 434 9.03 -12.88 -14.78
CA ALA A 434 10.47 -12.83 -15.04
C ALA A 434 11.03 -11.43 -14.86
N LEU A 435 12.35 -11.36 -14.74
CA LEU A 435 13.09 -10.10 -14.64
C LEU A 435 14.20 -10.09 -15.69
N GLY A 436 14.01 -9.28 -16.73
CA GLY A 436 15.02 -8.99 -17.74
C GLY A 436 15.65 -7.62 -17.53
N SER A 437 16.49 -7.20 -18.48
CA SER A 437 17.11 -5.87 -18.44
C SER A 437 17.21 -5.23 -19.82
N ALA A 438 16.91 -3.93 -19.90
CA ALA A 438 17.03 -3.11 -21.10
C ALA A 438 17.37 -1.66 -20.74
N ALA A 439 18.35 -1.07 -21.43
CA ALA A 439 18.62 0.36 -21.36
C ALA A 439 17.58 1.14 -22.17
N VAL A 440 16.44 1.44 -21.54
CA VAL A 440 15.31 2.17 -22.15
C VAL A 440 15.39 3.66 -21.84
N GLY A 441 15.35 4.01 -20.56
CA GLY A 441 15.37 5.40 -20.09
C GLY A 441 16.66 5.76 -19.35
N ILE A 442 16.88 7.06 -19.21
CA ILE A 442 17.89 7.64 -18.33
C ILE A 442 17.26 8.76 -17.49
N ASN A 443 17.86 9.05 -16.34
CA ASN A 443 17.42 10.19 -15.54
C ASN A 443 17.51 11.49 -16.37
N ARG A 444 16.43 12.26 -16.40
CA ARG A 444 16.30 13.49 -17.21
C ARG A 444 16.74 14.75 -16.49
N ARG A 445 17.17 14.67 -15.22
CA ARG A 445 17.52 15.84 -14.39
C ARG A 445 19.03 15.98 -14.27
N ALA A 446 19.60 16.89 -15.06
CA ALA A 446 21.03 17.22 -15.05
C ALA A 446 21.34 18.17 -13.88
N GLN A 447 22.31 17.79 -13.03
CA GLN A 447 22.77 18.58 -11.89
C GLN A 447 24.02 19.39 -12.22
N TYR A 448 24.14 20.56 -11.59
CA TYR A 448 25.26 21.48 -11.76
C TYR A 448 25.95 21.80 -10.43
N ALA A 449 27.18 22.32 -10.51
CA ALA A 449 28.02 22.62 -9.35
C ALA A 449 27.43 23.70 -8.41
N ASP A 450 26.47 24.50 -8.89
CA ASP A 450 25.74 25.50 -8.10
C ASP A 450 24.59 24.89 -7.27
N GLY A 451 24.38 23.57 -7.35
CA GLY A 451 23.31 22.85 -6.66
C GLY A 451 21.98 22.82 -7.40
N THR A 452 21.87 23.44 -8.58
CA THR A 452 20.65 23.40 -9.39
C THR A 452 20.53 22.10 -10.20
N ALA A 453 19.29 21.72 -10.48
CA ALA A 453 18.96 20.61 -11.37
C ALA A 453 17.96 21.06 -12.44
N VAL A 454 18.23 20.72 -13.70
CA VAL A 454 17.40 21.11 -14.85
C VAL A 454 16.97 19.89 -15.63
N MET A 455 15.66 19.76 -15.84
CA MET A 455 15.09 18.75 -16.74
C MET A 455 15.58 19.01 -18.16
N TYR A 456 16.17 17.99 -18.79
CA TYR A 456 16.82 18.08 -20.09
C TYR A 456 17.96 19.12 -20.17
N GLY A 457 18.66 19.37 -19.06
CA GLY A 457 19.77 20.32 -18.99
C GLY A 457 20.97 19.99 -19.91
N ASP A 458 21.73 21.03 -20.31
CA ASP A 458 22.89 20.88 -21.18
C ASP A 458 24.07 20.19 -20.48
N THR A 459 24.30 18.92 -20.85
CA THR A 459 25.37 18.06 -20.33
C THR A 459 26.77 18.44 -20.82
N ARG A 460 26.91 19.49 -21.65
CA ARG A 460 28.21 20.01 -22.11
C ARG A 460 28.73 21.18 -21.27
N ARG A 461 27.92 21.71 -20.36
CA ARG A 461 28.38 22.78 -19.46
C ARG A 461 29.56 22.28 -18.61
N GLY A 462 30.55 23.13 -18.41
CA GLY A 462 31.74 22.79 -17.63
C GLY A 462 31.48 22.54 -16.15
N ASP A 463 30.32 22.94 -15.65
CA ASP A 463 29.84 22.73 -14.28
C ASP A 463 28.78 21.63 -14.17
N PHE A 464 28.53 20.83 -15.22
CA PHE A 464 27.69 19.64 -15.15
C PHE A 464 28.36 18.58 -14.26
N MET A 465 27.65 18.14 -13.22
CA MET A 465 28.17 17.21 -12.21
C MET A 465 27.68 15.78 -12.39
N GLY A 466 26.60 15.57 -13.14
CA GLY A 466 25.96 14.27 -13.34
C GLY A 466 24.43 14.38 -13.33
N PHE A 467 23.76 13.23 -13.33
CA PHE A 467 22.30 13.19 -13.16
C PHE A 467 21.93 13.01 -11.69
N GLU A 468 20.78 13.55 -11.30
CA GLU A 468 20.31 13.52 -9.90
C GLU A 468 20.02 12.11 -9.36
N GLY A 469 19.66 11.20 -10.25
CA GLY A 469 19.39 9.80 -9.94
C GLY A 469 19.94 8.86 -11.00
N GLY A 470 19.91 7.57 -10.67
CA GLY A 470 20.19 6.51 -11.63
C GLY A 470 19.04 6.30 -12.61
N ALA A 471 19.16 5.23 -13.39
CA ALA A 471 18.06 4.65 -14.15
C ALA A 471 18.07 3.14 -13.92
N ASP A 472 17.01 2.63 -13.33
CA ASP A 472 16.75 1.19 -13.24
C ASP A 472 16.58 0.59 -14.66
N PRO A 473 17.43 -0.38 -15.05
CA PRO A 473 17.32 -1.00 -16.37
C PRO A 473 16.36 -2.21 -16.36
N ALA A 474 15.61 -2.47 -15.27
CA ALA A 474 14.72 -3.62 -15.18
C ALA A 474 13.63 -3.61 -16.25
N VAL A 475 13.38 -4.79 -16.81
CA VAL A 475 12.17 -5.11 -17.57
C VAL A 475 11.45 -6.21 -16.79
N GLN A 476 10.41 -5.83 -16.06
CA GLN A 476 9.63 -6.78 -15.26
C GLN A 476 8.50 -7.34 -16.10
N LEU A 477 8.32 -8.65 -16.08
CA LEU A 477 7.49 -9.37 -17.04
C LEU A 477 6.52 -10.31 -16.32
N LEU A 478 5.27 -10.37 -16.78
CA LEU A 478 4.32 -11.43 -16.44
C LEU A 478 3.81 -12.08 -17.72
N TYR A 479 3.99 -13.39 -17.81
CA TYR A 479 3.59 -14.19 -18.97
C TYR A 479 2.40 -15.07 -18.63
N PHE A 480 1.56 -15.31 -19.64
CA PHE A 480 0.36 -16.12 -19.48
C PHE A 480 0.20 -17.10 -20.65
N TRP A 481 -0.01 -18.37 -20.32
CA TRP A 481 -0.19 -19.45 -21.29
C TRP A 481 -1.53 -20.14 -21.12
N ARG A 482 -2.06 -20.64 -22.23
CA ARG A 482 -3.14 -21.63 -22.21
C ARG A 482 -2.62 -23.00 -21.73
N PRO A 483 -3.50 -23.95 -21.37
CA PRO A 483 -3.10 -25.28 -20.95
C PRO A 483 -2.30 -26.05 -22.01
N ASP A 484 -2.48 -25.70 -23.29
CA ASP A 484 -1.73 -26.25 -24.43
C ASP A 484 -0.34 -25.60 -24.64
N GLN A 485 0.12 -24.78 -23.69
CA GLN A 485 1.38 -24.03 -23.71
C GLN A 485 1.46 -22.91 -24.76
N THR A 486 0.34 -22.54 -25.39
CA THR A 486 0.28 -21.36 -26.26
C THR A 486 0.40 -20.09 -25.42
N LEU A 487 1.39 -19.24 -25.70
CA LEU A 487 1.53 -17.93 -25.07
C LEU A 487 0.37 -17.03 -25.51
N THR A 488 -0.40 -16.52 -24.56
CA THR A 488 -1.55 -15.65 -24.85
C THR A 488 -1.21 -14.17 -24.78
N GLY A 489 -0.36 -13.79 -23.83
CA GLY A 489 0.01 -12.40 -23.66
C GLY A 489 1.14 -12.21 -22.67
N VAL A 490 1.69 -10.99 -22.70
CA VAL A 490 2.75 -10.54 -21.81
C VAL A 490 2.41 -9.15 -21.27
N LEU A 491 2.51 -9.00 -19.96
CA LEU A 491 2.56 -7.69 -19.31
C LEU A 491 4.03 -7.29 -19.18
N ILE A 492 4.36 -6.06 -19.58
CA ILE A 492 5.73 -5.54 -19.62
C ILE A 492 5.77 -4.23 -18.84
N ASN A 493 6.46 -4.22 -17.70
CA ASN A 493 6.63 -3.05 -16.85
C ASN A 493 8.06 -2.51 -16.95
N VAL A 494 8.19 -1.24 -17.38
CA VAL A 494 9.50 -0.57 -17.56
C VAL A 494 9.51 0.79 -16.84
N PRO A 495 10.62 1.18 -16.19
CA PRO A 495 10.73 2.48 -15.53
C PRO A 495 11.07 3.60 -16.54
N CYS A 496 10.24 3.76 -17.57
CA CYS A 496 10.40 4.82 -18.56
C CYS A 496 9.05 5.18 -19.21
N PRO A 497 8.67 6.47 -19.25
CA PRO A 497 7.48 6.91 -19.96
C PRO A 497 7.65 6.87 -21.48
N ALA A 498 6.54 6.78 -22.21
CA ALA A 498 6.47 6.69 -23.67
C ALA A 498 6.64 8.06 -24.37
N GLN A 499 7.82 8.68 -24.20
CA GLN A 499 8.06 10.09 -24.53
C GLN A 499 9.08 10.33 -25.67
N GLU A 500 9.49 9.31 -26.44
CA GLU A 500 10.54 9.48 -27.45
C GLU A 500 10.14 10.46 -28.56
N THR A 501 8.85 10.51 -28.91
CA THR A 501 8.26 11.38 -29.93
C THR A 501 7.32 12.44 -29.36
N GLU A 502 7.51 12.82 -28.09
CA GLU A 502 6.60 13.70 -27.32
C GLU A 502 6.30 15.07 -27.94
N GLY A 503 7.14 15.56 -28.86
CA GLY A 503 7.02 16.86 -29.51
C GLY A 503 6.22 16.87 -30.82
N LEU A 504 5.80 15.71 -31.35
CA LEU A 504 5.10 15.64 -32.64
C LEU A 504 3.68 16.21 -32.56
N SER A 505 3.16 16.66 -33.71
CA SER A 505 1.74 16.98 -33.90
C SER A 505 1.02 15.84 -34.64
N GLU A 506 1.29 14.60 -34.23
CA GLU A 506 0.74 13.36 -34.81
C GLU A 506 0.19 12.51 -33.65
N VAL A 507 -0.85 11.71 -33.89
CA VAL A 507 -1.30 10.72 -32.89
C VAL A 507 -0.36 9.51 -32.93
N SER A 508 0.17 9.10 -31.78
CA SER A 508 1.18 8.04 -31.69
C SER A 508 1.19 7.38 -30.30
N ALA A 509 1.25 6.04 -30.27
CA ALA A 509 1.52 5.24 -29.07
C ALA A 509 3.02 5.17 -28.71
N ASP A 510 3.85 5.98 -29.38
CA ASP A 510 5.30 6.09 -29.19
C ASP A 510 6.00 4.73 -29.34
N PHE A 511 7.09 4.46 -28.61
CA PHE A 511 7.82 3.21 -28.73
C PHE A 511 6.99 1.96 -28.38
N TRP A 512 5.85 2.08 -27.70
CA TRP A 512 4.99 0.93 -27.41
C TRP A 512 4.30 0.39 -28.66
N HIS A 513 4.06 1.21 -29.69
CA HIS A 513 3.66 0.70 -30.99
C HIS A 513 4.72 -0.24 -31.56
N ASP A 514 5.98 0.19 -31.58
CA ASP A 514 7.09 -0.58 -32.12
C ASP A 514 7.39 -1.84 -31.29
N VAL A 515 7.21 -1.78 -29.96
CA VAL A 515 7.29 -2.98 -29.09
C VAL A 515 6.25 -4.03 -29.49
N ARG A 516 4.99 -3.61 -29.71
CA ARG A 516 3.92 -4.52 -30.15
C ARG A 516 4.25 -5.13 -31.50
N GLN A 517 4.64 -4.30 -32.48
CA GLN A 517 5.02 -4.77 -33.81
C GLN A 517 6.18 -5.78 -33.75
N GLU A 518 7.20 -5.51 -32.93
CA GLU A 518 8.36 -6.39 -32.84
C GLU A 518 8.04 -7.71 -32.12
N LEU A 519 7.19 -7.70 -31.10
CA LEU A 519 6.68 -8.92 -30.46
C LEU A 519 5.82 -9.75 -31.41
N HIS A 520 4.91 -9.10 -32.16
CA HIS A 520 4.08 -9.75 -33.17
C HIS A 520 4.92 -10.38 -34.28
N ARG A 521 6.01 -9.71 -34.68
CA ARG A 521 6.94 -10.21 -35.69
C ARG A 521 7.76 -11.40 -35.20
N ARG A 522 8.20 -11.41 -33.93
CA ARG A 522 9.08 -12.47 -33.37
C ARG A 522 8.33 -13.66 -32.78
N HIS A 523 7.11 -13.47 -32.29
CA HIS A 523 6.35 -14.49 -31.56
C HIS A 523 5.03 -14.84 -32.25
N ASP A 524 3.96 -14.08 -31.97
CA ASP A 524 2.61 -14.34 -32.48
C ASP A 524 1.93 -13.01 -32.82
N PRO A 525 1.35 -12.84 -34.02
CA PRO A 525 0.64 -11.61 -34.40
C PRO A 525 -0.61 -11.33 -33.55
N ASN A 526 -1.12 -12.31 -32.80
CA ASN A 526 -2.26 -12.18 -31.91
C ASN A 526 -1.84 -12.06 -30.44
N LEU A 527 -0.54 -11.91 -30.15
CA LEU A 527 -0.06 -11.79 -28.77
C LEU A 527 -0.60 -10.51 -28.13
N PHE A 528 -1.26 -10.64 -26.98
CA PHE A 528 -1.65 -9.49 -26.17
C PHE A 528 -0.43 -8.88 -25.47
N VAL A 529 -0.32 -7.55 -25.50
CA VAL A 529 0.78 -6.82 -24.88
C VAL A 529 0.20 -5.74 -23.97
N LEU A 530 0.42 -5.88 -22.66
CA LEU A 530 0.00 -4.90 -21.67
C LEU A 530 1.21 -4.11 -21.17
N PRO A 531 1.44 -2.91 -21.70
CA PRO A 531 2.55 -2.07 -21.25
C PRO A 531 2.25 -1.41 -19.91
N GLN A 532 3.25 -1.28 -19.04
CA GLN A 532 3.15 -0.52 -17.80
C GLN A 532 4.38 0.35 -17.62
N ILE A 533 4.18 1.48 -16.94
CA ILE A 533 5.28 2.34 -16.51
C ILE A 533 5.49 2.13 -15.02
N SER A 534 6.73 1.82 -14.66
CA SER A 534 7.16 1.82 -13.27
C SER A 534 7.43 3.24 -12.75
N ALA A 535 8.04 3.37 -11.58
CA ALA A 535 8.41 4.68 -11.05
C ALA A 535 9.44 5.36 -11.96
N ALA A 536 9.02 6.41 -12.67
CA ALA A 536 9.80 7.01 -13.75
C ALA A 536 9.62 8.53 -13.88
N GLY A 537 9.12 9.23 -12.85
CA GLY A 537 8.85 10.67 -12.90
C GLY A 537 10.10 11.53 -13.19
N ASP A 538 11.29 11.03 -12.91
CA ASP A 538 12.58 11.66 -13.20
C ASP A 538 13.37 10.96 -14.33
N VAL A 539 12.73 10.07 -15.10
CA VAL A 539 13.34 9.30 -16.19
C VAL A 539 12.69 9.65 -17.54
N SER A 540 13.44 9.54 -18.64
CA SER A 540 12.94 9.69 -20.01
C SER A 540 13.68 8.80 -21.00
N PRO A 541 13.10 8.49 -22.18
CA PRO A 541 13.77 7.72 -23.23
C PRO A 541 14.84 8.53 -23.99
N HIS A 542 14.82 9.86 -23.83
CA HIS A 542 15.68 10.80 -24.55
C HIS A 542 17.16 10.60 -24.25
N THR A 543 17.97 10.63 -25.30
CA THR A 543 19.43 10.57 -25.16
C THR A 543 19.98 11.90 -24.69
N MET A 544 20.60 11.95 -23.50
CA MET A 544 21.16 13.19 -22.92
C MET A 544 22.68 13.31 -23.08
N PHE A 545 23.37 12.20 -23.33
CA PHE A 545 24.81 12.13 -23.55
C PHE A 545 25.12 11.06 -24.59
N ARG A 546 26.27 11.13 -25.27
CA ARG A 546 26.66 10.23 -26.39
C ARG A 546 25.72 10.23 -27.60
N LYS A 547 24.95 11.31 -27.81
CA LYS A 547 23.99 11.48 -28.92
C LYS A 547 24.55 11.02 -30.28
N ALA A 548 25.71 11.53 -30.68
CA ALA A 548 26.34 11.18 -31.95
C ALA A 548 26.67 9.68 -32.09
N ALA A 549 27.02 8.99 -31.00
CA ALA A 549 27.31 7.56 -31.03
C ALA A 549 26.03 6.73 -31.15
N GLU A 550 24.96 7.10 -30.42
CA GLU A 550 23.64 6.47 -30.55
C GLU A 550 23.10 6.66 -31.97
N GLU A 551 23.13 7.89 -32.50
CA GLU A 551 22.71 8.20 -33.89
C GLU A 551 23.49 7.38 -34.92
N ALA A 552 24.82 7.26 -34.78
CA ALA A 552 25.63 6.44 -35.67
C ALA A 552 25.24 4.96 -35.61
N MET A 553 24.87 4.44 -34.43
CA MET A 553 24.41 3.06 -34.28
C MET A 553 23.01 2.84 -34.85
N LEU A 554 22.09 3.79 -34.68
CA LEU A 554 20.76 3.76 -35.31
C LEU A 554 20.89 3.73 -36.84
N ALA A 555 21.71 4.62 -37.41
CA ALA A 555 21.97 4.68 -38.85
C ALA A 555 22.59 3.37 -39.39
N ARG A 556 23.55 2.78 -38.66
CA ARG A 556 24.16 1.49 -39.04
C ARG A 556 23.16 0.33 -39.00
N ARG A 557 22.18 0.39 -38.09
CA ARG A 557 21.13 -0.64 -37.98
C ARG A 557 19.97 -0.40 -38.95
N GLY A 558 19.81 0.82 -39.46
CA GLY A 558 18.68 1.18 -40.31
C GLY A 558 17.35 1.24 -39.55
N ILE A 559 17.39 1.61 -38.28
CA ILE A 559 16.20 1.69 -37.41
C ILE A 559 16.12 3.04 -36.71
N SER A 560 14.92 3.46 -36.36
CA SER A 560 14.63 4.63 -35.53
C SER A 560 14.96 4.38 -34.06
N ARG A 561 14.95 5.45 -33.26
CA ARG A 561 15.16 5.34 -31.81
C ARG A 561 14.05 4.56 -31.11
N ARG A 562 12.79 4.75 -31.52
CA ARG A 562 11.64 3.97 -31.03
C ARG A 562 11.80 2.48 -31.31
N GLU A 563 12.21 2.11 -32.53
CA GLU A 563 12.50 0.71 -32.89
C GLU A 563 13.69 0.15 -32.13
N GLU A 564 14.73 0.94 -31.83
CA GLU A 564 15.83 0.49 -30.98
C GLU A 564 15.40 0.26 -29.53
N ILE A 565 14.54 1.11 -28.97
CA ILE A 565 13.92 0.89 -27.65
C ILE A 565 13.10 -0.40 -27.67
N ALA A 566 12.23 -0.57 -28.67
CA ALA A 566 11.45 -1.78 -28.87
C ALA A 566 12.32 -3.02 -28.95
N ARG A 567 13.37 -2.98 -29.79
CA ARG A 567 14.36 -4.07 -29.91
C ARG A 567 14.98 -4.42 -28.56
N ARG A 568 15.34 -3.45 -27.73
CA ARG A 568 15.94 -3.69 -26.40
C ARG A 568 14.95 -4.37 -25.45
N ILE A 569 13.72 -3.89 -25.39
CA ILE A 569 12.65 -4.48 -24.56
C ILE A 569 12.34 -5.90 -25.02
N VAL A 570 12.17 -6.13 -26.33
CA VAL A 570 11.84 -7.45 -26.86
C VAL A 570 13.00 -8.44 -26.71
N ASN A 571 14.27 -8.01 -26.76
CA ASN A 571 15.36 -8.91 -26.42
C ASN A 571 15.29 -9.39 -24.96
N ALA A 572 14.85 -8.54 -24.03
CA ALA A 572 14.65 -8.97 -22.64
C ALA A 572 13.52 -10.00 -22.55
N VAL A 573 12.45 -9.83 -23.34
CA VAL A 573 11.38 -10.83 -23.47
C VAL A 573 11.91 -12.15 -24.01
N ASP A 574 12.67 -12.12 -25.10
CA ASP A 574 13.28 -13.31 -25.72
C ASP A 574 14.21 -14.06 -24.76
N ASP A 575 15.01 -13.32 -23.99
CA ASP A 575 15.96 -13.86 -23.01
C ASP A 575 15.24 -14.58 -21.87
N THR A 576 14.15 -14.00 -21.35
CA THR A 576 13.49 -14.53 -20.15
C THR A 576 12.36 -15.51 -20.43
N LEU A 577 11.69 -15.43 -21.58
CA LEU A 577 10.52 -16.24 -21.90
C LEU A 577 10.75 -17.77 -21.75
N PRO A 578 11.88 -18.35 -22.23
CA PRO A 578 12.13 -19.78 -22.08
C PRO A 578 12.29 -20.23 -20.62
N THR A 579 12.79 -19.35 -19.76
CA THR A 579 12.96 -19.64 -18.33
C THR A 579 11.63 -19.53 -17.61
N ALA A 580 10.88 -18.45 -17.86
CA ALA A 580 9.57 -18.23 -17.26
C ALA A 580 8.58 -19.36 -17.57
N ASN A 581 8.59 -19.89 -18.80
CA ASN A 581 7.70 -20.96 -19.22
C ASN A 581 7.88 -22.26 -18.41
N LYS A 582 9.13 -22.62 -18.04
CA LYS A 582 9.44 -23.90 -17.37
C LYS A 582 8.75 -24.06 -16.02
N ASP A 583 8.58 -22.96 -15.30
CA ASP A 583 8.04 -22.94 -13.94
C ASP A 583 6.64 -22.29 -13.90
N ALA A 584 5.93 -22.24 -15.04
CA ALA A 584 4.61 -21.65 -15.12
C ALA A 584 3.58 -22.41 -14.27
N LYS A 585 2.86 -21.68 -13.44
CA LYS A 585 1.89 -22.24 -12.48
C LYS A 585 0.46 -22.01 -12.95
N SER A 586 -0.34 -23.08 -12.94
CA SER A 586 -1.78 -23.03 -13.22
C SER A 586 -2.66 -22.81 -11.98
N ALA A 587 -2.04 -22.79 -10.80
CA ALA A 587 -2.67 -22.41 -9.55
C ALA A 587 -1.74 -21.43 -8.83
N ILE A 588 -2.27 -20.32 -8.33
CA ILE A 588 -1.48 -19.26 -7.70
C ILE A 588 -2.22 -18.69 -6.49
N VAL A 589 -1.47 -18.05 -5.60
CA VAL A 589 -2.07 -17.15 -4.61
C VAL A 589 -2.41 -15.84 -5.33
N LEU A 590 -3.69 -15.51 -5.40
CA LEU A 590 -4.14 -14.17 -5.80
C LEU A 590 -4.73 -13.46 -4.58
N LYS A 591 -4.32 -12.20 -4.36
CA LYS A 591 -4.96 -11.27 -3.41
C LYS A 591 -4.98 -9.88 -4.03
N HIS A 592 -6.05 -9.14 -3.80
CA HIS A 592 -6.18 -7.76 -4.26
C HIS A 592 -6.83 -6.90 -3.18
N ASP A 593 -6.11 -5.85 -2.78
CA ASP A 593 -6.53 -4.87 -1.78
C ASP A 593 -6.46 -3.44 -2.34
N LEU A 594 -7.30 -2.58 -1.76
CA LEU A 594 -7.43 -1.17 -2.10
C LEU A 594 -7.02 -0.32 -0.91
N ILE A 595 -6.09 0.60 -1.12
CA ILE A 595 -5.62 1.55 -0.12
C ILE A 595 -6.22 2.90 -0.44
N GLU A 596 -7.07 3.39 0.45
CA GLU A 596 -7.44 4.80 0.52
C GLU A 596 -6.55 5.48 1.56
N LEU A 597 -5.84 6.53 1.13
CA LEU A 597 -4.85 7.23 1.92
C LEU A 597 -4.94 8.74 1.68
N ASP A 598 -5.06 9.50 2.75
CA ASP A 598 -4.88 10.94 2.73
C ASP A 598 -3.40 11.27 2.84
N LEU A 599 -2.86 12.03 1.88
CA LEU A 599 -1.47 12.43 1.88
C LEU A 599 -1.31 13.90 2.29
N PRO A 600 -0.46 14.21 3.29
CA PRO A 600 -0.10 15.58 3.62
C PRO A 600 0.39 16.37 2.39
N GLU A 601 -0.17 17.57 2.21
CA GLU A 601 0.23 18.50 1.16
C GLU A 601 1.40 19.40 1.61
N ILE A 602 2.21 19.87 0.66
CA ILE A 602 3.29 20.81 0.91
C ILE A 602 2.73 22.19 1.30
N GLN A 603 3.34 22.82 2.31
CA GLN A 603 2.98 24.16 2.78
C GLN A 603 4.17 25.11 2.73
N PRO A 604 4.06 26.29 2.08
CA PRO A 604 2.92 26.75 1.28
C PRO A 604 2.73 25.93 -0.02
N PRO A 605 1.52 25.91 -0.61
CA PRO A 605 1.23 25.12 -1.81
C PRO A 605 2.14 25.47 -3.00
N ARG A 606 2.55 24.44 -3.76
CA ARG A 606 3.34 24.58 -5.00
C ARG A 606 2.57 24.09 -6.22
N GLU A 607 1.45 24.76 -6.50
CA GLU A 607 0.47 24.28 -7.48
C GLU A 607 1.06 23.92 -8.86
N PRO A 608 0.74 22.72 -9.39
CA PRO A 608 0.99 22.37 -10.77
C PRO A 608 0.31 23.32 -11.77
N PHE A 609 0.90 23.43 -12.96
CA PHE A 609 0.36 24.22 -14.08
C PHE A 609 -0.90 23.60 -14.72
N TYR A 610 -1.26 22.39 -14.31
CA TYR A 610 -2.45 21.66 -14.73
C TYR A 610 -3.27 21.23 -13.50
N VAL A 611 -4.53 20.89 -13.73
CA VAL A 611 -5.43 20.33 -12.71
C VAL A 611 -4.99 18.90 -12.42
N THR A 612 -4.84 18.60 -11.14
CA THR A 612 -4.62 17.25 -10.61
C THR A 612 -5.82 16.85 -9.78
N ASP A 613 -5.99 15.55 -9.59
CA ASP A 613 -6.97 15.01 -8.66
C ASP A 613 -6.58 15.27 -7.20
N SER A 614 -7.59 15.23 -6.32
CA SER A 614 -7.39 15.37 -4.87
C SER A 614 -6.51 14.23 -4.32
N VAL A 615 -5.59 14.58 -3.41
CA VAL A 615 -4.82 13.60 -2.62
C VAL A 615 -5.50 13.19 -1.32
N HIS A 616 -6.76 13.63 -1.15
CA HIS A 616 -7.62 13.39 0.01
C HIS A 616 -8.94 12.71 -0.41
N PRO A 617 -8.99 11.37 -0.53
CA PRO A 617 -7.87 10.44 -0.52
C PRO A 617 -7.36 10.12 -1.93
N ILE A 618 -6.09 9.72 -2.02
CA ILE A 618 -5.60 8.92 -3.15
C ILE A 618 -6.09 7.46 -3.02
N VAL A 619 -6.08 6.76 -4.15
CA VAL A 619 -6.32 5.31 -4.22
C VAL A 619 -5.06 4.63 -4.74
N CYS A 620 -4.64 3.56 -4.07
CA CYS A 620 -3.57 2.67 -4.52
C CYS A 620 -4.05 1.23 -4.47
N HIS A 621 -3.70 0.45 -5.49
CA HIS A 621 -3.99 -0.99 -5.51
C HIS A 621 -2.75 -1.74 -5.05
N VAL A 622 -2.95 -2.80 -4.27
CA VAL A 622 -1.90 -3.75 -3.90
C VAL A 622 -2.38 -5.17 -4.21
N LEU A 623 -1.54 -5.91 -4.93
CA LEU A 623 -1.83 -7.26 -5.37
C LEU A 623 -0.71 -8.22 -4.97
N ARG A 624 -1.10 -9.46 -4.65
CA ARG A 624 -0.23 -10.63 -4.67
C ARG A 624 -0.65 -11.49 -5.85
N ILE A 625 0.30 -11.86 -6.70
CA ILE A 625 0.10 -12.73 -7.87
C ILE A 625 1.20 -13.80 -7.83
N GLY A 626 0.89 -14.94 -7.22
CA GLY A 626 1.88 -15.96 -6.90
C GLY A 626 2.86 -15.46 -5.82
N ASP A 627 4.14 -15.45 -6.17
CA ASP A 627 5.26 -14.93 -5.38
C ASP A 627 5.71 -13.53 -5.80
N ALA A 628 5.07 -12.94 -6.83
CA ALA A 628 5.21 -11.54 -7.20
C ALA A 628 4.15 -10.65 -6.52
N GLY A 629 4.53 -9.40 -6.23
CA GLY A 629 3.64 -8.36 -5.73
C GLY A 629 3.50 -7.21 -6.72
N MET A 630 2.37 -6.51 -6.72
CA MET A 630 2.17 -5.30 -7.52
C MET A 630 1.58 -4.19 -6.66
N ALA A 631 2.06 -2.96 -6.83
CA ALA A 631 1.51 -1.78 -6.21
C ALA A 631 1.36 -0.63 -7.21
N THR A 632 0.29 0.14 -7.07
CA THR A 632 0.01 1.26 -7.96
C THR A 632 0.09 2.60 -7.25
N ASN A 633 0.25 3.69 -8.00
CA ASN A 633 0.17 5.05 -7.47
C ASN A 633 -0.30 6.04 -8.56
N PRO A 634 -0.89 7.19 -8.18
CA PRO A 634 -1.44 8.15 -9.15
C PRO A 634 -0.41 9.18 -9.66
N PHE A 635 0.85 9.12 -9.25
CA PHE A 635 1.84 10.16 -9.50
C PHE A 635 2.78 9.81 -10.65
N GLU A 636 3.47 10.81 -11.21
CA GLU A 636 4.79 10.62 -11.82
C GLU A 636 5.81 10.45 -10.68
N LEU A 637 5.89 9.24 -10.14
CA LEU A 637 6.69 8.92 -8.96
C LEU A 637 8.18 8.89 -9.31
N PHE A 638 8.99 9.64 -8.56
CA PHE A 638 10.45 9.57 -8.73
C PHE A 638 10.96 8.16 -8.43
N GLN A 639 11.90 7.70 -9.26
CA GLN A 639 12.35 6.31 -9.27
C GLN A 639 12.90 5.84 -7.90
N ASP A 640 13.52 6.74 -7.15
CA ASP A 640 14.05 6.45 -5.82
C ASP A 640 12.98 5.93 -4.84
N TYR A 641 11.76 6.48 -4.86
CA TYR A 641 10.66 5.95 -4.04
C TYR A 641 10.21 4.56 -4.52
N GLY A 642 10.15 4.34 -5.83
CA GLY A 642 9.86 3.03 -6.41
C GLY A 642 10.87 1.96 -5.94
N ILE A 643 12.17 2.28 -6.01
CA ILE A 643 13.25 1.39 -5.55
C ILE A 643 13.10 1.10 -4.05
N ARG A 644 12.78 2.10 -3.21
CA ARG A 644 12.57 1.88 -1.77
C ARG A 644 11.42 0.90 -1.52
N ILE A 645 10.31 1.02 -2.24
CA ILE A 645 9.17 0.10 -2.10
C ILE A 645 9.60 -1.31 -2.50
N GLN A 646 10.20 -1.46 -3.68
CA GLN A 646 10.64 -2.76 -4.21
C GLN A 646 11.64 -3.45 -3.28
N ALA A 647 12.65 -2.73 -2.80
CA ALA A 647 13.72 -3.28 -1.99
C ALA A 647 13.30 -3.64 -0.55
N ARG A 648 12.27 -2.96 -0.02
CA ARG A 648 11.78 -3.19 1.36
C ARG A 648 10.67 -4.22 1.43
N SER A 649 9.97 -4.47 0.33
CA SER A 649 8.85 -5.40 0.29
C SER A 649 9.30 -6.87 0.27
N LYS A 650 8.52 -7.76 0.88
CA LYS A 650 8.70 -9.21 0.94
C LYS A 650 8.53 -10.00 -0.37
N PRO A 651 7.71 -9.60 -1.37
CA PRO A 651 7.57 -10.36 -2.61
C PRO A 651 8.92 -10.57 -3.30
N VAL A 652 9.06 -11.66 -4.06
CA VAL A 652 10.30 -11.97 -4.78
C VAL A 652 10.56 -10.92 -5.87
N LEU A 653 9.49 -10.48 -6.54
CA LEU A 653 9.50 -9.39 -7.50
C LEU A 653 8.33 -8.45 -7.23
N THR A 654 8.61 -7.15 -7.12
CA THR A 654 7.59 -6.13 -6.88
C THR A 654 7.45 -5.20 -8.09
N PHE A 655 6.27 -5.24 -8.70
CA PHE A 655 5.86 -4.35 -9.78
C PHE A 655 5.33 -3.04 -9.19
N LEU A 656 5.89 -1.91 -9.63
CA LEU A 656 5.30 -0.60 -9.39
C LEU A 656 4.65 -0.14 -10.69
N VAL A 657 3.45 0.43 -10.58
CA VAL A 657 2.72 1.01 -11.71
C VAL A 657 2.32 2.43 -11.35
N GLN A 658 2.79 3.40 -12.12
CA GLN A 658 2.50 4.81 -11.88
C GLN A 658 1.30 5.28 -12.73
N LEU A 659 0.85 6.52 -12.52
CA LEU A 659 -0.27 7.13 -13.29
C LEU A 659 -1.52 6.25 -13.35
N THR A 660 -1.90 5.69 -12.20
CA THR A 660 -3.01 4.74 -12.08
C THR A 660 -4.22 5.38 -11.43
N ASP A 661 -5.39 5.23 -12.08
CA ASP A 661 -6.74 5.60 -11.63
C ASP A 661 -6.98 7.06 -11.23
N SER A 662 -5.97 7.91 -11.36
CA SER A 662 -5.98 9.31 -10.97
C SER A 662 -4.73 10.00 -11.54
N ASN A 663 -4.77 11.32 -11.62
CA ASN A 663 -3.64 12.17 -12.01
C ASN A 663 -3.17 13.03 -10.83
N GLY A 664 -2.14 12.58 -10.12
CA GLY A 664 -1.53 13.30 -9.00
C GLY A 664 -0.37 14.23 -9.37
N GLY A 665 0.02 14.29 -10.65
CA GLY A 665 1.22 15.01 -11.10
C GLY A 665 2.53 14.43 -10.54
N TYR A 666 3.59 15.24 -10.49
CA TYR A 666 4.90 14.80 -10.00
C TYR A 666 4.92 14.53 -8.49
N LEU A 667 5.63 13.46 -8.10
CA LEU A 667 6.01 13.23 -6.70
C LEU A 667 7.54 13.16 -6.55
N PRO A 668 8.20 14.32 -6.38
CA PRO A 668 9.65 14.40 -6.25
C PRO A 668 10.13 13.94 -4.88
N THR A 669 11.38 13.50 -4.84
CA THR A 669 12.05 13.14 -3.58
C THR A 669 12.44 14.38 -2.78
N ALA A 670 12.52 14.26 -1.45
CA ALA A 670 13.03 15.33 -0.58
C ALA A 670 14.42 15.86 -1.04
N LYS A 671 15.28 14.98 -1.56
CA LYS A 671 16.61 15.32 -2.09
C LYS A 671 16.57 16.11 -3.40
N ALA A 672 15.52 15.96 -4.20
CA ALA A 672 15.38 16.63 -5.50
C ALA A 672 14.84 18.06 -5.37
N ILE A 673 14.05 18.33 -4.32
CA ILE A 673 13.37 19.61 -4.12
C ILE A 673 14.34 20.81 -4.09
N PRO A 674 15.49 20.77 -3.39
CA PRO A 674 16.44 21.90 -3.39
C PRO A 674 17.01 22.22 -4.78
N GLY A 675 17.15 21.21 -5.64
CA GLY A 675 17.65 21.39 -7.01
C GLY A 675 16.63 22.07 -7.94
N GLY A 676 15.35 22.08 -7.57
CA GLY A 676 14.28 22.75 -8.32
C GLY A 676 14.02 22.16 -9.71
N GLY A 677 13.60 23.01 -10.65
CA GLY A 677 13.26 22.60 -12.02
C GLY A 677 11.89 21.92 -12.13
N TYR A 678 11.35 21.82 -13.35
CA TYR A 678 9.95 21.48 -13.64
C TYR A 678 9.35 20.37 -12.75
N SER A 679 9.98 19.18 -12.73
CA SER A 679 9.47 18.00 -12.01
C SER A 679 9.69 18.01 -10.49
N ALA A 680 10.36 19.02 -9.93
CA ALA A 680 10.58 19.17 -8.48
C ALA A 680 10.28 20.58 -7.94
N ASP A 681 9.69 21.46 -8.77
CA ASP A 681 9.27 22.80 -8.37
C ASP A 681 7.76 22.87 -8.11
N LYS A 682 6.93 22.26 -8.97
CA LYS A 682 5.46 22.26 -8.84
C LYS A 682 4.93 20.86 -8.56
N PHE A 683 4.43 20.64 -7.34
CA PHE A 683 3.89 19.38 -6.85
C PHE A 683 3.05 19.62 -5.59
N ILE A 684 2.18 18.66 -5.26
CA ILE A 684 1.18 18.83 -4.19
C ILE A 684 1.62 18.17 -2.89
N VAL A 685 2.10 16.93 -2.94
CA VAL A 685 2.36 16.11 -1.75
C VAL A 685 3.69 16.50 -1.08
N SER A 686 3.69 16.59 0.25
CA SER A 686 4.89 16.89 1.02
C SER A 686 5.88 15.71 1.06
N PRO A 687 7.15 15.91 1.42
CA PRO A 687 8.09 14.82 1.67
C PRO A 687 7.58 13.77 2.68
N GLU A 688 6.89 14.23 3.73
CA GLU A 688 6.28 13.37 4.74
C GLU A 688 5.13 12.54 4.14
N GLY A 689 4.30 13.15 3.28
CA GLY A 689 3.27 12.42 2.55
C GLY A 689 3.85 11.40 1.57
N ALA A 690 4.93 11.74 0.87
CA ALA A 690 5.62 10.79 0.00
C ALA A 690 6.19 9.60 0.79
N GLN A 691 6.75 9.85 1.97
CA GLN A 691 7.25 8.79 2.85
C GLN A 691 6.10 7.93 3.40
N LEU A 692 4.97 8.54 3.77
CA LEU A 692 3.76 7.84 4.20
C LEU A 692 3.23 6.90 3.11
N LEU A 693 3.23 7.34 1.84
CA LEU A 693 2.88 6.49 0.70
C LEU A 693 3.80 5.26 0.65
N VAL A 694 5.12 5.46 0.68
CA VAL A 694 6.10 4.37 0.62
C VAL A 694 5.89 3.37 1.75
N ASP A 695 5.79 3.86 2.99
CA ASP A 695 5.68 2.99 4.17
C ASP A 695 4.36 2.22 4.18
N THR A 696 3.26 2.88 3.79
CA THR A 696 1.95 2.24 3.68
C THR A 696 1.96 1.17 2.58
N THR A 697 2.50 1.46 1.40
CA THR A 697 2.58 0.50 0.29
C THR A 697 3.39 -0.75 0.68
N VAL A 698 4.56 -0.58 1.32
CA VAL A 698 5.38 -1.70 1.80
C VAL A 698 4.61 -2.53 2.83
N ALA A 699 4.02 -1.89 3.84
CA ALA A 699 3.28 -2.60 4.88
C ALA A 699 2.10 -3.41 4.32
N ARG A 700 1.39 -2.88 3.31
CA ARG A 700 0.26 -3.57 2.69
C ARG A 700 0.68 -4.70 1.77
N LEU A 701 1.79 -4.56 1.04
CA LEU A 701 2.38 -5.66 0.28
C LEU A 701 2.79 -6.78 1.23
N ASP A 702 3.55 -6.46 2.27
CA ASP A 702 4.13 -7.44 3.18
C ASP A 702 3.09 -8.21 3.99
N TYR A 703 1.91 -7.61 4.20
CA TYR A 703 0.79 -8.28 4.84
C TYR A 703 0.29 -9.50 4.06
N PHE A 704 0.44 -9.49 2.73
CA PHE A 704 0.11 -10.66 1.91
C PHE A 704 1.14 -11.78 1.98
N TRP A 705 2.29 -11.58 2.63
CA TRP A 705 3.32 -12.61 2.85
C TRP A 705 3.49 -12.89 4.35
N PRO A 706 2.50 -13.58 4.97
CA PRO A 706 2.56 -13.95 6.37
C PRO A 706 3.57 -15.07 6.65
#